data_AF-A0A5Q4EP99-F1
#
_entry.id   AF-A0A5Q4EP99-F1
#
_cell.length_a   1.000
_cell.length_b   1.000
_cell.length_c   1.000
_cell.angle_alpha   90.00
_cell.angle_beta   90.00
_cell.angle_gamma   90.00
#
_symmetry.space_group_name_H-M   'P 1'
#
loop_
_entity.id
_entity.type
_entity.pdbx_description
1 polymer ?
#
loop_
_entity_poly.entity_id
_entity_poly.type
_entity_poly.pdbx_seq_one_letter_code
_entity_poly.pdbx_strand_id
1 'polypeptide(L)'
;MRNRSIITAAALVAAGLAAPAIAQDSVSRFNTGLPGDALKPWDADSQNVNYVVRTTEFQSRAGNSFVIAPIVKTSKLTDGFFSSLVSSQAMSATLLEGVSYPVAQYSMWTGPGFGVNTFGSDPANNPGMLVSPGGLSNQFAVAISEFGDPAANNIIGALVNYDPSDASTLYVSRIIGAHNKPSEFAGDDSQFGLGDIDAMGNFTFRADNFGVTGSNPVTGNNIFRVGLLDRNFMSLNSISASGASDTGAFLINGSGITHSIPSIVPEDIAGRPIAIGPNFSNLLVYESSAGVMTSTSAHLTGPDHRGGITFSQETFFAGSIGTAGMLQKTGSDTNRLSIWGVGSNGSVVGTRGFVHPTSITDPLDTYTFTPSATNGNIFNQYRGATAFRGGKQVAIGSDQQGRGLVAAVHYPNDNPGEPFTGISVARFDPNDPQAAPEWSMAAWIENIQGAWPNGKPIFDGDGVQIGELTTLFQITGGFSPGGPSTSGPFIDAAGNIYFVAGVQIYVGDNDDELPFTPGFTRPEDGDDIYTSGLLRAVYDPDNFGYTLELVFTNRDVFQGQDSELEYQIQFISLAAANNNPSPSTFWANNGIQSAWSNMDNSDLDPVDPRNLGGLIVSASITYDVNGDGLFENPTASGGNPSSIDESYNVLLFVGPAVEAGAPPCPWDLTGSGSVGAADLGTLLGCWGSNPTGPCVAADFTGSNSVGAADLGTLLGNWGPCPQ
;
A
#
# COMPACT_ATOMS: atom_id res chain seq x y z
N MET A 1 18.72 68.57 33.85
CA MET A 1 17.40 67.99 34.22
C MET A 1 17.19 66.74 33.38
N ARG A 2 16.65 65.66 33.97
CA ARG A 2 16.45 64.32 33.36
C ARG A 2 17.61 63.81 32.49
N ASN A 3 18.65 63.32 33.17
CA ASN A 3 19.76 62.58 32.56
C ASN A 3 19.28 61.24 31.97
N ARG A 4 20.01 60.71 30.98
CA ARG A 4 20.03 59.29 30.59
C ARG A 4 21.32 58.65 31.13
N SER A 5 21.23 57.44 31.69
CA SER A 5 22.33 56.53 32.02
C SER A 5 21.70 55.12 32.12
N ILE A 6 21.99 54.11 31.29
CA ILE A 6 23.25 53.41 30.92
C ILE A 6 23.60 52.30 31.95
N ILE A 7 24.18 51.19 31.44
CA ILE A 7 24.63 49.92 32.08
C ILE A 7 23.59 48.78 32.05
N THR A 8 23.86 47.51 31.69
CA THR A 8 24.80 46.81 30.74
C THR A 8 24.30 45.35 30.58
N ALA A 9 24.71 44.66 29.50
CA ALA A 9 24.57 43.22 29.16
C ALA A 9 24.45 42.18 30.33
N ALA A 10 23.91 40.96 30.15
CA ALA A 10 24.19 40.03 29.05
C ALA A 10 23.22 38.82 28.96
N ALA A 11 23.53 37.87 28.06
CA ALA A 11 23.02 36.49 27.95
C ALA A 11 21.51 36.31 27.67
N LEU A 12 21.14 36.34 26.39
CA LEU A 12 19.95 35.62 25.92
C LEU A 12 20.34 34.15 25.76
N VAL A 13 19.84 33.27 26.62
CA VAL A 13 20.06 31.81 26.49
C VAL A 13 19.05 31.29 25.46
N ALA A 14 19.54 30.61 24.43
CA ALA A 14 18.70 29.86 23.51
C ALA A 14 18.19 28.60 24.22
N ALA A 15 17.01 28.69 24.84
CA ALA A 15 16.23 27.52 25.22
C ALA A 15 15.61 26.96 23.93
N GLY A 16 16.15 25.85 23.42
CA GLY A 16 15.59 25.17 22.26
C GLY A 16 14.23 24.56 22.62
N LEU A 17 13.17 25.08 22.00
CA LEU A 17 11.95 24.29 21.84
C LEU A 17 12.28 23.17 20.85
N ALA A 18 12.21 21.92 21.30
CA ALA A 18 12.19 20.79 20.39
C ALA A 18 10.83 20.81 19.67
N ALA A 19 10.83 21.28 18.42
CA ALA A 19 9.69 21.05 17.55
C ALA A 19 9.64 19.56 17.21
N PRO A 20 8.45 18.93 17.15
CA PRO A 20 8.32 17.67 16.44
C PRO A 20 8.74 17.91 14.99
N ALA A 21 9.34 16.90 14.37
CA ALA A 21 9.71 16.97 12.97
C ALA A 21 9.15 15.73 12.24
N ILE A 22 9.08 15.81 10.92
CA ILE A 22 7.82 15.63 10.16
C ILE A 22 8.25 15.44 8.64
N ALA A 23 7.60 14.76 7.66
CA ALA A 23 8.21 14.56 6.29
C ALA A 23 7.41 14.42 4.94
N GLN A 24 7.60 13.35 4.12
CA GLN A 24 7.55 13.34 2.60
C GLN A 24 6.28 13.87 1.93
N ASP A 25 5.21 13.97 2.70
CA ASP A 25 4.10 14.84 2.42
C ASP A 25 4.60 16.30 2.33
N SER A 26 4.88 16.76 1.10
CA SER A 26 5.62 18.00 0.86
C SER A 26 5.24 18.67 -0.46
N VAL A 27 5.58 19.94 -0.60
CA VAL A 27 5.45 20.74 -1.83
C VAL A 27 6.70 21.59 -2.04
N SER A 28 6.91 22.10 -3.25
CA SER A 28 8.05 22.95 -3.53
C SER A 28 7.94 24.33 -2.88
N ARG A 29 9.09 24.93 -2.59
CA ARG A 29 9.18 26.31 -2.10
C ARG A 29 8.95 27.37 -3.18
N PHE A 30 8.67 26.94 -4.42
CA PHE A 30 8.54 27.86 -5.55
C PHE A 30 7.17 28.56 -5.60
N ASN A 31 6.11 27.91 -5.10
CA ASN A 31 4.75 28.47 -5.05
C ASN A 31 4.24 28.88 -6.45
N THR A 32 4.50 28.02 -7.45
CA THR A 32 4.21 28.22 -8.88
C THR A 32 3.60 26.99 -9.56
N GLY A 33 3.20 25.97 -8.79
CA GLY A 33 2.92 24.64 -9.31
C GLY A 33 4.20 24.01 -9.84
N LEU A 34 4.41 24.07 -11.16
CA LEU A 34 5.64 23.56 -11.77
C LEU A 34 6.89 24.35 -11.31
N PRO A 35 8.05 23.68 -11.16
CA PRO A 35 8.32 22.28 -11.48
C PRO A 35 8.03 21.29 -10.32
N GLY A 36 7.46 21.74 -9.20
CA GLY A 36 7.27 20.93 -8.00
C GLY A 36 8.57 20.36 -7.39
N ASP A 37 8.43 19.46 -6.40
CA ASP A 37 9.52 18.97 -5.55
C ASP A 37 9.97 17.52 -5.78
N ALA A 38 9.23 16.70 -6.54
CA ALA A 38 9.64 15.31 -6.75
C ALA A 38 11.05 15.21 -7.37
N LEU A 39 11.80 14.20 -6.90
CA LEU A 39 13.22 14.00 -7.18
C LEU A 39 13.46 13.53 -8.62
N LYS A 40 14.55 13.98 -9.27
CA LYS A 40 14.97 13.40 -10.55
C LYS A 40 15.67 12.06 -10.31
N PRO A 41 15.42 11.01 -11.11
CA PRO A 41 15.92 9.67 -10.79
C PRO A 41 17.43 9.51 -11.05
N TRP A 42 18.05 10.34 -11.88
CA TRP A 42 19.45 10.16 -12.30
C TRP A 42 20.48 10.94 -11.46
N ASP A 43 20.02 11.72 -10.47
CA ASP A 43 20.92 12.46 -9.59
C ASP A 43 21.53 11.54 -8.54
N ALA A 44 22.82 11.68 -8.25
CA ALA A 44 23.50 10.82 -7.28
C ALA A 44 22.89 10.97 -5.87
N ASP A 45 22.55 12.21 -5.49
CA ASP A 45 22.00 12.53 -4.17
C ASP A 45 20.53 12.08 -4.00
N SER A 46 19.85 11.64 -5.08
CA SER A 46 18.47 11.11 -5.03
C SER A 46 18.38 9.58 -5.01
N GLN A 47 19.50 8.86 -5.15
CA GLN A 47 19.51 7.38 -5.15
C GLN A 47 19.10 6.78 -3.81
N ASN A 48 19.29 7.50 -2.72
CA ASN A 48 18.78 7.19 -1.40
C ASN A 48 18.44 8.51 -0.68
N VAL A 49 17.18 8.67 -0.29
CA VAL A 49 16.73 9.75 0.60
C VAL A 49 15.98 9.16 1.79
N ASN A 50 16.26 9.71 2.97
CA ASN A 50 15.75 9.18 4.26
C ASN A 50 14.97 10.27 4.96
N TYR A 51 13.75 9.97 5.38
CA TYR A 51 12.80 10.95 5.89
C TYR A 51 11.71 10.32 6.78
N VAL A 52 10.99 11.10 7.60
CA VAL A 52 10.03 10.57 8.58
C VAL A 52 8.60 11.08 8.36
N VAL A 53 7.80 10.33 7.60
CA VAL A 53 6.41 10.70 7.26
C VAL A 53 5.52 10.48 8.46
N ARG A 54 4.65 11.43 8.79
CA ARG A 54 3.59 11.19 9.77
C ARG A 54 2.27 10.85 9.10
N THR A 55 1.47 10.05 9.79
CA THR A 55 0.17 9.61 9.29
C THR A 55 -0.97 10.47 9.81
N THR A 56 -1.95 10.75 8.96
CA THR A 56 -3.23 11.36 9.39
C THR A 56 -4.23 10.27 9.74
N GLU A 57 -4.81 10.32 10.93
CA GLU A 57 -5.97 9.49 11.29
C GLU A 57 -7.22 9.95 10.53
N PHE A 58 -8.04 8.99 10.09
CA PHE A 58 -9.36 9.20 9.52
C PHE A 58 -10.27 8.02 9.89
N GLN A 59 -11.58 8.20 9.77
CA GLN A 59 -12.55 7.12 9.95
C GLN A 59 -13.12 6.68 8.59
N SER A 60 -13.29 5.37 8.43
CA SER A 60 -14.09 4.80 7.36
C SER A 60 -15.56 5.22 7.47
N ARG A 61 -16.36 4.96 6.44
CA ARG A 61 -17.81 5.19 6.53
C ARG A 61 -18.51 4.25 7.52
N ALA A 62 -17.87 3.16 7.95
CA ALA A 62 -18.35 2.30 9.03
C ALA A 62 -17.82 2.68 10.43
N GLY A 63 -17.09 3.79 10.56
CA GLY A 63 -16.60 4.31 11.84
C GLY A 63 -15.32 3.65 12.38
N ASN A 64 -14.68 2.77 11.61
CA ASN A 64 -13.38 2.20 12.00
C ASN A 64 -12.26 3.22 11.73
N SER A 65 -11.41 3.50 12.72
CA SER A 65 -10.29 4.41 12.55
C SER A 65 -9.10 3.75 11.83
N PHE A 66 -8.60 4.44 10.81
CA PHE A 66 -7.44 4.09 10.00
C PHE A 66 -6.47 5.27 9.95
N VAL A 67 -5.24 5.03 9.52
CA VAL A 67 -4.23 6.06 9.28
C VAL A 67 -3.76 6.05 7.83
N ILE A 68 -3.48 7.22 7.24
CA ILE A 68 -3.06 7.38 5.85
C ILE A 68 -1.84 8.31 5.71
N ALA A 69 -0.93 8.00 4.77
CA ALA A 69 0.25 8.81 4.47
C ALA A 69 0.79 8.60 3.04
N PRO A 70 1.21 9.64 2.29
CA PRO A 70 1.92 9.49 1.02
C PRO A 70 3.40 9.15 1.26
N ILE A 71 3.71 7.86 1.42
CA ILE A 71 5.05 7.41 1.87
C ILE A 71 6.14 7.47 0.79
N VAL A 72 5.78 7.44 -0.50
CA VAL A 72 6.73 7.49 -1.63
C VAL A 72 6.15 8.26 -2.81
N LYS A 73 6.81 9.35 -3.23
CA LYS A 73 6.60 9.99 -4.55
C LYS A 73 7.39 9.29 -5.66
N THR A 74 6.75 9.14 -6.81
CA THR A 74 7.42 8.82 -8.09
C THR A 74 8.35 9.95 -8.55
N SER A 75 9.32 9.64 -9.40
CA SER A 75 10.40 10.55 -9.80
C SER A 75 9.95 11.53 -10.88
N LYS A 76 10.52 12.75 -10.87
CA LYS A 76 10.35 13.77 -11.91
C LYS A 76 11.36 13.58 -13.04
N LEU A 77 10.89 13.37 -14.26
CA LEU A 77 11.76 13.13 -15.42
C LEU A 77 12.14 14.42 -16.15
N THR A 78 11.19 15.34 -16.26
CA THR A 78 11.34 16.65 -16.92
C THR A 78 10.58 17.70 -16.11
N ASP A 79 10.97 18.97 -16.24
CA ASP A 79 10.42 20.05 -15.41
C ASP A 79 9.02 20.54 -15.88
N GLY A 80 8.46 19.91 -16.91
CA GLY A 80 7.09 20.15 -17.42
C GLY A 80 6.01 19.27 -16.79
N PHE A 81 6.39 18.30 -15.95
CA PHE A 81 5.47 17.45 -15.19
C PHE A 81 5.98 17.29 -13.77
N PHE A 82 5.07 17.11 -12.81
CA PHE A 82 5.44 16.89 -11.41
C PHE A 82 6.17 15.57 -11.18
N SER A 83 5.67 14.47 -11.78
CA SER A 83 6.06 13.12 -11.40
C SER A 83 5.72 12.08 -12.48
N SER A 84 6.35 10.90 -12.40
CA SER A 84 6.14 9.77 -13.32
C SER A 84 4.83 9.03 -13.03
N LEU A 85 4.32 8.27 -13.99
CA LEU A 85 3.13 7.43 -13.79
C LEU A 85 3.49 6.11 -13.12
N VAL A 86 2.60 5.60 -12.27
CA VAL A 86 2.76 4.28 -11.64
C VAL A 86 2.51 3.18 -12.67
N SER A 87 3.52 2.33 -12.90
CA SER A 87 3.37 1.09 -13.69
C SER A 87 2.82 -0.05 -12.84
N SER A 88 3.29 -0.19 -11.60
CA SER A 88 2.88 -1.26 -10.67
C SER A 88 3.46 -1.07 -9.27
N GLN A 89 2.88 -1.77 -8.30
CA GLN A 89 3.16 -1.62 -6.87
C GLN A 89 3.23 -2.98 -6.16
N ALA A 90 4.04 -3.09 -5.10
CA ALA A 90 4.14 -4.26 -4.23
C ALA A 90 4.49 -3.86 -2.78
N MET A 91 4.07 -4.67 -1.81
CA MET A 91 4.39 -4.57 -0.39
C MET A 91 4.96 -5.92 0.09
N SER A 92 5.73 -5.92 1.16
CA SER A 92 6.20 -7.17 1.77
C SER A 92 5.03 -7.97 2.34
N ALA A 93 4.99 -9.28 2.03
CA ALA A 93 3.98 -10.18 2.59
C ALA A 93 4.14 -10.39 4.11
N THR A 94 5.33 -10.09 4.63
CA THR A 94 5.76 -10.22 6.03
C THR A 94 6.10 -8.85 6.63
N LEU A 95 6.22 -8.81 7.96
CA LEU A 95 6.71 -7.69 8.77
C LEU A 95 7.83 -8.20 9.68
N LEU A 96 8.94 -7.46 9.77
CA LEU A 96 9.99 -7.72 10.75
C LEU A 96 9.69 -6.98 12.06
N GLU A 97 10.00 -7.60 13.20
CA GLU A 97 9.82 -7.01 14.52
C GLU A 97 11.16 -6.77 15.23
N GLY A 98 11.23 -5.71 16.04
CA GLY A 98 12.39 -5.44 16.90
C GLY A 98 13.73 -5.27 16.17
N VAL A 99 13.71 -4.79 14.92
CA VAL A 99 14.89 -4.57 14.10
C VAL A 99 15.45 -3.15 14.22
N SER A 100 16.76 -3.00 14.07
CA SER A 100 17.40 -1.68 13.99
C SER A 100 16.97 -0.93 12.73
N TYR A 101 16.78 0.39 12.84
CA TYR A 101 16.57 1.28 11.70
C TYR A 101 17.71 1.15 10.67
N PRO A 102 17.42 1.11 9.35
CA PRO A 102 18.41 0.90 8.29
C PRO A 102 19.40 2.05 8.13
N VAL A 103 19.06 3.26 8.62
CA VAL A 103 19.96 4.43 8.63
C VAL A 103 19.93 5.14 9.98
N ALA A 104 21.01 5.83 10.31
CA ALA A 104 21.16 6.53 11.59
C ALA A 104 20.51 7.92 11.62
N GLN A 105 20.14 8.51 10.47
CA GLN A 105 19.53 9.84 10.40
C GLN A 105 18.48 9.95 9.30
N TYR A 106 17.41 10.68 9.59
CA TYR A 106 16.28 10.94 8.68
C TYR A 106 16.01 12.45 8.61
N SER A 107 15.64 12.95 7.42
CA SER A 107 15.24 14.34 7.18
C SER A 107 13.80 14.58 7.64
N MET A 108 13.60 15.69 8.33
CA MET A 108 12.43 15.89 9.19
C MET A 108 12.12 17.41 9.26
N TRP A 109 11.07 17.88 8.59
CA TRP A 109 10.67 19.27 8.39
C TRP A 109 9.19 19.50 8.70
N THR A 110 8.79 20.73 9.00
CA THR A 110 7.37 21.09 9.20
C THR A 110 6.98 22.26 8.31
N GLY A 111 5.86 22.13 7.61
CA GLY A 111 5.25 23.20 6.82
C GLY A 111 5.72 23.26 5.36
N PRO A 112 5.08 24.11 4.54
CA PRO A 112 5.20 24.05 3.09
C PRO A 112 6.56 24.54 2.59
N GLY A 113 7.01 23.97 1.47
CA GLY A 113 8.29 24.31 0.85
C GLY A 113 9.53 23.66 1.50
N PHE A 114 9.36 22.82 2.52
CA PHE A 114 10.42 21.96 3.04
C PHE A 114 10.32 20.53 2.48
N GLY A 115 11.41 19.75 2.55
CA GLY A 115 11.49 18.44 1.89
C GLY A 115 12.89 17.86 1.71
N VAL A 116 12.96 16.81 0.87
CA VAL A 116 14.20 16.08 0.54
C VAL A 116 14.88 16.54 -0.75
N ASN A 117 14.20 17.25 -1.66
CA ASN A 117 14.79 17.76 -2.89
C ASN A 117 15.57 19.06 -2.63
N THR A 118 16.67 18.87 -1.93
CA THR A 118 17.55 19.91 -1.35
C THR A 118 18.82 20.14 -2.19
N PHE A 119 18.84 19.58 -3.40
CA PHE A 119 20.03 19.44 -4.24
C PHE A 119 20.04 20.43 -5.41
N GLY A 120 21.21 20.59 -6.04
CA GLY A 120 21.39 21.53 -7.16
C GLY A 120 21.62 22.99 -6.74
N SER A 121 21.57 23.90 -7.70
CA SER A 121 21.85 25.34 -7.49
C SER A 121 20.64 26.17 -7.05
N ASP A 122 19.43 25.65 -7.28
CA ASP A 122 18.16 26.21 -6.79
C ASP A 122 17.27 25.03 -6.38
N PRO A 123 17.38 24.54 -5.14
CA PRO A 123 16.67 23.34 -4.69
C PRO A 123 15.16 23.56 -4.63
N ALA A 124 14.39 22.51 -4.87
CA ALA A 124 12.93 22.60 -4.83
C ALA A 124 12.38 22.69 -3.39
N ASN A 125 13.11 22.17 -2.41
CA ASN A 125 12.77 22.29 -0.99
C ASN A 125 13.87 23.00 -0.19
N ASN A 126 13.47 23.62 0.91
CA ASN A 126 14.37 23.89 2.03
C ASN A 126 14.63 22.57 2.81
N PRO A 127 15.84 22.32 3.34
CA PRO A 127 16.16 21.09 4.06
C PRO A 127 15.45 21.02 5.42
N GLY A 128 15.03 19.81 5.79
CA GLY A 128 14.56 19.52 7.14
C GLY A 128 15.66 19.50 8.20
N MET A 129 15.23 19.44 9.45
CA MET A 129 16.06 19.01 10.57
C MET A 129 16.46 17.54 10.38
N LEU A 130 17.60 17.14 10.96
CA LEU A 130 17.99 15.72 11.02
C LEU A 130 17.64 15.18 12.40
N VAL A 131 16.92 14.06 12.45
CA VAL A 131 16.71 13.27 13.67
C VAL A 131 17.38 11.91 13.57
N SER A 132 17.60 11.29 14.72
CA SER A 132 17.98 9.89 14.86
C SER A 132 16.93 9.20 15.76
N PRO A 133 16.16 8.22 15.27
CA PRO A 133 15.27 7.44 16.13
C PRO A 133 16.06 6.63 17.16
N GLY A 134 15.44 6.38 18.32
CA GLY A 134 15.97 5.51 19.36
C GLY A 134 15.45 4.07 19.25
N GLY A 135 15.89 3.22 20.17
CA GLY A 135 15.28 1.90 20.37
C GLY A 135 15.42 0.92 19.20
N LEU A 136 14.35 0.18 18.95
CA LEU A 136 14.17 -0.81 17.90
C LEU A 136 12.82 -0.55 17.21
N SER A 137 12.66 -1.05 15.99
CA SER A 137 11.51 -0.76 15.13
C SER A 137 10.86 -2.03 14.60
N ASN A 138 9.59 -1.92 14.22
CA ASN A 138 8.98 -2.85 13.29
C ASN A 138 9.20 -2.33 11.86
N GLN A 139 9.43 -3.22 10.90
CA GLN A 139 9.83 -2.87 9.53
C GLN A 139 9.07 -3.66 8.47
N PHE A 140 8.52 -2.95 7.49
CA PHE A 140 8.05 -3.51 6.22
C PHE A 140 8.76 -2.86 5.04
N ALA A 141 8.53 -3.38 3.84
CA ALA A 141 9.06 -2.79 2.61
C ALA A 141 7.96 -2.60 1.56
N VAL A 142 8.15 -1.58 0.73
CA VAL A 142 7.28 -1.27 -0.42
C VAL A 142 8.12 -1.07 -1.68
N ALA A 143 7.55 -1.36 -2.84
CA ALA A 143 8.19 -1.12 -4.13
C ALA A 143 7.19 -0.62 -5.15
N ILE A 144 7.69 0.22 -6.06
CA ILE A 144 6.96 0.80 -7.18
C ILE A 144 7.81 0.72 -8.44
N SER A 145 7.23 0.24 -9.54
CA SER A 145 7.76 0.51 -10.88
C SER A 145 7.03 1.71 -11.46
N GLU A 146 7.79 2.66 -12.00
CA GLU A 146 7.28 3.88 -12.60
C GLU A 146 7.63 3.96 -14.09
N PHE A 147 6.92 4.80 -14.85
CA PHE A 147 7.26 5.10 -16.24
C PHE A 147 6.89 6.54 -16.63
N GLY A 148 7.61 7.09 -17.61
CA GLY A 148 7.30 8.40 -18.18
C GLY A 148 8.22 8.80 -19.33
N ASP A 149 8.01 10.01 -19.87
CA ASP A 149 8.78 10.54 -20.99
C ASP A 149 10.03 11.32 -20.51
N PRO A 150 11.21 11.19 -21.14
CA PRO A 150 11.53 10.39 -22.32
C PRO A 150 11.86 8.91 -22.01
N ALA A 151 10.92 8.00 -22.27
CA ALA A 151 11.05 6.53 -22.17
C ALA A 151 11.72 5.96 -20.89
N ALA A 152 11.67 6.68 -19.77
CA ALA A 152 12.21 6.21 -18.51
C ALA A 152 11.30 5.17 -17.88
N ASN A 153 11.91 4.16 -17.26
CA ASN A 153 11.26 3.18 -16.41
C ASN A 153 12.24 2.79 -15.30
N ASN A 154 11.81 3.00 -14.06
CA ASN A 154 12.62 2.75 -12.87
C ASN A 154 11.88 1.84 -11.91
N ILE A 155 12.61 1.26 -10.96
CA ILE A 155 12.04 0.65 -9.75
C ILE A 155 12.60 1.39 -8.54
N ILE A 156 11.71 1.95 -7.75
CA ILE A 156 12.00 2.56 -6.45
C ILE A 156 11.49 1.59 -5.38
N GLY A 157 12.32 1.31 -4.39
CA GLY A 157 11.89 0.65 -3.17
C GLY A 157 11.93 1.62 -1.99
N ALA A 158 11.21 1.30 -0.93
CA ALA A 158 11.40 1.93 0.36
C ALA A 158 11.30 0.92 1.49
N LEU A 159 12.21 1.02 2.45
CA LEU A 159 12.09 0.40 3.76
C LEU A 159 11.34 1.38 4.67
N VAL A 160 10.33 0.88 5.39
CA VAL A 160 9.51 1.69 6.28
C VAL A 160 9.56 1.09 7.68
N ASN A 161 10.12 1.85 8.60
CA ASN A 161 10.30 1.49 10.00
C ASN A 161 9.37 2.34 10.87
N TYR A 162 8.80 1.78 11.93
CA TYR A 162 8.05 2.53 12.94
C TYR A 162 8.36 2.01 14.34
N ASP A 163 8.17 2.85 15.36
CA ASP A 163 8.20 2.41 16.75
C ASP A 163 6.84 1.74 17.05
N PRO A 164 6.76 0.48 17.52
CA PRO A 164 5.49 -0.17 17.81
C PRO A 164 4.66 0.53 18.91
N SER A 165 5.25 1.46 19.68
CA SER A 165 4.52 2.33 20.62
C SER A 165 4.05 3.67 20.03
N ASP A 166 4.61 4.10 18.88
CA ASP A 166 4.14 5.25 18.08
C ASP A 166 3.99 4.86 16.60
N ALA A 167 2.84 4.29 16.27
CA ALA A 167 2.45 3.95 14.91
C ALA A 167 2.21 5.17 14.01
N SER A 168 2.13 6.40 14.56
CA SER A 168 1.85 7.61 13.78
C SER A 168 3.05 8.16 13.00
N THR A 169 4.25 7.64 13.27
CA THR A 169 5.54 8.16 12.79
C THR A 169 6.30 7.10 11.98
N LEU A 170 6.34 7.24 10.65
CA LEU A 170 6.95 6.30 9.71
C LEU A 170 8.32 6.78 9.21
N TYR A 171 9.39 6.09 9.61
CA TYR A 171 10.77 6.34 9.22
C TYR A 171 11.10 5.61 7.91
N VAL A 172 11.14 6.35 6.81
CA VAL A 172 11.23 5.81 5.45
C VAL A 172 12.63 6.01 4.86
N SER A 173 13.20 4.95 4.29
CA SER A 173 14.43 4.97 3.47
C SER A 173 14.07 4.63 2.03
N ARG A 174 13.89 5.65 1.18
CA ARG A 174 13.51 5.51 -0.25
C ARG A 174 14.76 5.40 -1.11
N ILE A 175 14.93 4.26 -1.76
CA ILE A 175 16.12 3.88 -2.52
C ILE A 175 15.73 3.54 -3.95
N ILE A 176 16.44 4.11 -4.94
CA ILE A 176 16.23 3.73 -6.35
C ILE A 176 17.01 2.44 -6.65
N GLY A 177 16.25 1.38 -6.89
CA GLY A 177 16.75 0.02 -7.01
C GLY A 177 17.24 -0.33 -8.42
N ALA A 178 16.56 0.16 -9.47
CA ALA A 178 16.88 -0.13 -10.86
C ALA A 178 16.47 1.03 -11.80
N HIS A 179 17.28 1.27 -12.84
CA HIS A 179 17.06 2.26 -13.90
C HIS A 179 17.15 1.59 -15.28
N ASN A 180 16.25 1.89 -16.21
CA ASN A 180 16.38 1.41 -17.58
C ASN A 180 17.28 2.28 -18.47
N LYS A 181 17.64 3.49 -18.03
CA LYS A 181 18.52 4.43 -18.73
C LYS A 181 19.38 5.23 -17.74
N PRO A 182 20.64 5.56 -18.07
CA PRO A 182 21.57 6.25 -17.15
C PRO A 182 21.38 7.77 -17.06
N SER A 183 20.59 8.40 -17.93
CA SER A 183 20.27 9.84 -17.87
C SER A 183 19.09 10.19 -18.77
N GLU A 184 18.48 11.36 -18.58
CA GLU A 184 17.39 11.92 -19.40
C GLU A 184 17.65 11.77 -20.92
N PHE A 185 18.86 12.08 -21.37
CA PHE A 185 19.25 12.11 -22.79
C PHE A 185 19.70 10.76 -23.36
N ALA A 186 19.80 9.70 -22.54
CA ALA A 186 20.16 8.37 -23.01
C ALA A 186 18.96 7.62 -23.62
N GLY A 187 19.23 6.69 -24.54
CA GLY A 187 18.26 5.66 -24.89
C GLY A 187 18.10 4.65 -23.75
N ASP A 188 16.97 3.96 -23.69
CA ASP A 188 16.69 2.92 -22.71
C ASP A 188 17.27 1.56 -23.13
N ASP A 189 17.97 0.88 -22.22
CA ASP A 189 18.53 -0.45 -22.46
C ASP A 189 17.58 -1.59 -22.01
N SER A 190 16.44 -1.26 -21.38
CA SER A 190 15.45 -2.26 -20.92
C SER A 190 14.05 -1.70 -20.68
N GLN A 191 13.08 -2.59 -20.47
CA GLN A 191 11.73 -2.28 -19.98
C GLN A 191 11.37 -3.21 -18.81
N PHE A 192 10.94 -2.65 -17.67
CA PHE A 192 10.70 -3.44 -16.45
C PHE A 192 9.22 -3.80 -16.21
N GLY A 193 9.04 -4.86 -15.41
CA GLY A 193 7.83 -5.10 -14.64
C GLY A 193 8.17 -5.57 -13.23
N LEU A 194 7.60 -4.92 -12.22
CA LEU A 194 7.82 -5.28 -10.82
C LEU A 194 7.26 -6.67 -10.53
N GLY A 195 8.03 -7.46 -9.78
CA GLY A 195 7.60 -8.74 -9.22
C GLY A 195 6.97 -8.54 -7.85
N ASP A 196 7.76 -8.71 -6.80
CA ASP A 196 7.45 -8.41 -5.38
C ASP A 196 8.71 -7.96 -4.64
N ILE A 197 8.53 -7.47 -3.42
CA ILE A 197 9.57 -7.09 -2.44
C ILE A 197 9.36 -7.87 -1.12
N ASP A 198 10.44 -8.18 -0.38
CA ASP A 198 10.38 -8.73 0.97
C ASP A 198 10.72 -7.69 2.05
N ALA A 199 10.44 -7.98 3.32
CA ALA A 199 10.57 -7.00 4.41
C ALA A 199 12.04 -6.62 4.73
N MET A 200 13.01 -7.39 4.21
CA MET A 200 14.44 -7.08 4.22
C MET A 200 14.85 -6.11 3.10
N GLY A 201 13.96 -5.79 2.17
CA GLY A 201 14.21 -4.89 1.04
C GLY A 201 14.83 -5.56 -0.18
N ASN A 202 14.73 -6.89 -0.31
CA ASN A 202 15.03 -7.57 -1.57
C ASN A 202 13.80 -7.48 -2.49
N PHE A 203 13.96 -6.96 -3.70
CA PHE A 203 12.90 -7.02 -4.71
C PHE A 203 13.30 -7.81 -5.95
N THR A 204 12.31 -8.44 -6.57
CA THR A 204 12.44 -9.18 -7.83
C THR A 204 11.71 -8.45 -8.95
N PHE A 205 12.26 -8.49 -10.16
CA PHE A 205 11.62 -7.87 -11.31
C PHE A 205 11.97 -8.55 -12.64
N ARG A 206 11.08 -8.37 -13.60
CA ARG A 206 11.25 -8.79 -15.00
C ARG A 206 11.86 -7.64 -15.80
N ALA A 207 12.73 -7.96 -16.76
CA ALA A 207 13.21 -7.01 -17.75
C ALA A 207 13.17 -7.59 -19.18
N ASP A 208 12.77 -6.82 -20.17
CA ASP A 208 12.85 -7.18 -21.59
C ASP A 208 13.32 -6.02 -22.48
N ASN A 209 13.36 -6.26 -23.80
CA ASN A 209 13.80 -5.32 -24.82
C ASN A 209 12.67 -4.84 -25.74
N PHE A 210 11.44 -4.71 -25.23
CA PHE A 210 10.31 -4.23 -26.00
C PHE A 210 10.41 -2.73 -26.29
N GLY A 211 10.72 -2.36 -27.54
CA GLY A 211 10.75 -0.96 -27.99
C GLY A 211 11.96 -0.14 -27.54
N VAL A 212 12.95 -0.78 -26.92
CA VAL A 212 14.16 -0.15 -26.37
C VAL A 212 15.02 0.55 -27.44
N THR A 213 15.64 1.66 -27.04
CA THR A 213 16.38 2.59 -27.92
C THR A 213 17.85 2.79 -27.56
N GLY A 214 18.31 2.18 -26.46
CA GLY A 214 19.64 2.29 -25.90
C GLY A 214 20.76 1.60 -26.70
N SER A 215 21.98 1.69 -26.19
CA SER A 215 23.20 1.28 -26.89
C SER A 215 23.71 -0.11 -26.47
N ASN A 216 23.24 -0.63 -25.34
CA ASN A 216 23.57 -1.93 -24.78
C ASN A 216 22.30 -2.66 -24.29
N PRO A 217 21.22 -2.75 -25.10
CA PRO A 217 19.94 -3.26 -24.61
C PRO A 217 20.02 -4.73 -24.21
N VAL A 218 19.22 -5.10 -23.20
CA VAL A 218 19.00 -6.51 -22.84
C VAL A 218 18.47 -7.30 -24.05
N THR A 219 18.47 -8.63 -23.97
CA THR A 219 17.86 -9.49 -25.00
C THR A 219 16.90 -10.48 -24.38
N GLY A 220 15.88 -10.89 -25.13
CA GLY A 220 14.88 -11.85 -24.67
C GLY A 220 14.16 -11.42 -23.39
N ASN A 221 13.80 -12.40 -22.57
CA ASN A 221 13.17 -12.19 -21.26
C ASN A 221 14.21 -12.42 -20.16
N ASN A 222 14.20 -11.53 -19.17
CA ASN A 222 15.19 -11.50 -18.09
C ASN A 222 14.49 -11.37 -16.73
N ILE A 223 15.13 -11.91 -15.69
CA ILE A 223 14.70 -11.75 -14.30
C ILE A 223 15.92 -11.31 -13.48
N PHE A 224 15.70 -10.29 -12.66
CA PHE A 224 16.69 -9.72 -11.76
C PHE A 224 16.17 -9.76 -10.30
N ARG A 225 17.11 -9.81 -9.35
CA ARG A 225 16.88 -9.45 -7.94
C ARG A 225 17.88 -8.38 -7.51
N VAL A 226 17.43 -7.42 -6.72
CA VAL A 226 18.26 -6.38 -6.09
C VAL A 226 17.87 -6.26 -4.62
N GLY A 227 18.85 -6.28 -3.70
CA GLY A 227 18.69 -5.83 -2.32
C GLY A 227 18.87 -4.31 -2.25
N LEU A 228 17.94 -3.60 -1.62
CA LEU A 228 18.01 -2.13 -1.52
C LEU A 228 19.20 -1.65 -0.66
N LEU A 229 19.54 -2.38 0.41
CA LEU A 229 20.67 -2.03 1.29
C LEU A 229 22.05 -2.44 0.73
N ASP A 230 22.09 -3.32 -0.28
CA ASP A 230 23.32 -3.66 -1.01
C ASP A 230 23.72 -2.57 -2.03
N ARG A 231 22.86 -1.58 -2.28
CA ARG A 231 23.06 -0.52 -3.28
C ARG A 231 24.21 0.40 -2.86
N ASN A 232 25.19 0.61 -3.74
CA ASN A 232 26.07 1.77 -3.62
C ASN A 232 25.29 3.04 -4.02
N PHE A 233 24.78 3.78 -3.03
CA PHE A 233 23.98 4.98 -3.24
C PHE A 233 24.71 6.09 -4.02
N MET A 234 26.05 6.09 -4.08
CA MET A 234 26.82 7.02 -4.93
C MET A 234 26.83 6.63 -6.42
N SER A 235 25.95 5.71 -6.86
CA SER A 235 25.92 5.17 -8.22
C SER A 235 24.50 4.86 -8.71
N LEU A 236 24.29 4.94 -10.03
CA LEU A 236 23.07 4.44 -10.66
C LEU A 236 23.13 2.92 -10.84
N ASN A 237 21.97 2.26 -10.79
CA ASN A 237 21.81 0.86 -11.16
C ASN A 237 21.16 0.71 -12.54
N SER A 238 21.90 1.03 -13.59
CA SER A 238 21.45 0.84 -14.97
C SER A 238 21.42 -0.65 -15.32
N ILE A 239 20.26 -1.13 -15.77
CA ILE A 239 20.06 -2.51 -16.20
C ILE A 239 20.24 -2.59 -17.71
N SER A 240 21.12 -3.47 -18.18
CA SER A 240 21.54 -3.56 -19.58
C SER A 240 21.93 -5.00 -19.97
N ALA A 241 22.36 -5.23 -21.22
CA ALA A 241 22.91 -6.53 -21.64
C ALA A 241 24.11 -7.01 -20.79
N SER A 242 24.79 -6.10 -20.09
CA SER A 242 25.87 -6.43 -19.15
C SER A 242 25.38 -6.84 -17.76
N GLY A 243 24.07 -6.79 -17.50
CA GLY A 243 23.46 -6.96 -16.19
C GLY A 243 23.19 -5.63 -15.50
N ALA A 244 23.20 -5.65 -14.16
CA ALA A 244 23.16 -4.47 -13.31
C ALA A 244 24.53 -3.78 -13.27
N SER A 245 24.57 -2.45 -13.22
CA SER A 245 25.83 -1.68 -13.19
C SER A 245 26.48 -1.57 -11.81
N ASP A 246 25.75 -1.91 -10.75
CA ASP A 246 26.23 -1.99 -9.37
C ASP A 246 25.72 -3.32 -8.75
N THR A 247 24.98 -3.33 -7.62
CA THR A 247 24.40 -4.58 -7.10
C THR A 247 23.22 -5.09 -7.93
N GLY A 248 23.14 -6.41 -8.13
CA GLY A 248 21.98 -7.08 -8.72
C GLY A 248 22.29 -8.48 -9.26
N ALA A 249 21.49 -9.47 -8.86
CA ALA A 249 21.59 -10.84 -9.35
C ALA A 249 20.83 -10.98 -10.68
N PHE A 250 21.54 -11.29 -11.76
CA PHE A 250 20.99 -11.50 -13.11
C PHE A 250 20.51 -12.96 -13.26
N LEU A 251 19.41 -13.29 -12.59
CA LEU A 251 18.92 -14.67 -12.36
C LEU A 251 18.47 -15.39 -13.65
N ILE A 252 17.83 -14.67 -14.58
CA ILE A 252 17.53 -15.17 -15.93
C ILE A 252 18.06 -14.15 -16.93
N ASN A 253 18.90 -14.61 -17.86
CA ASN A 253 19.54 -13.81 -18.90
C ASN A 253 19.17 -14.36 -20.29
N GLY A 254 18.67 -13.49 -21.18
CA GLY A 254 18.53 -13.81 -22.61
C GLY A 254 17.44 -14.84 -22.95
N SER A 255 16.43 -15.05 -22.09
CA SER A 255 15.52 -16.19 -22.26
C SER A 255 14.60 -16.03 -23.47
N GLY A 256 14.70 -16.98 -24.41
CA GLY A 256 13.80 -17.10 -25.56
C GLY A 256 12.41 -17.65 -25.21
N ILE A 257 12.18 -18.08 -23.95
CA ILE A 257 10.86 -18.36 -23.40
C ILE A 257 10.35 -17.09 -22.73
N THR A 258 9.10 -16.71 -22.98
CA THR A 258 8.47 -15.58 -22.28
C THR A 258 8.25 -15.93 -20.81
N HIS A 259 8.69 -15.06 -19.90
CA HIS A 259 8.39 -15.16 -18.46
C HIS A 259 7.38 -14.09 -18.07
N SER A 260 6.53 -14.41 -17.09
CA SER A 260 5.71 -13.41 -16.39
C SER A 260 6.59 -12.60 -15.43
N ILE A 261 6.00 -11.62 -14.75
CA ILE A 261 6.61 -11.01 -13.56
C ILE A 261 6.89 -12.08 -12.48
N PRO A 262 7.99 -11.97 -11.72
CA PRO A 262 8.27 -12.86 -10.61
C PRO A 262 7.43 -12.52 -9.35
N SER A 263 7.67 -13.30 -8.31
CA SER A 263 7.41 -13.03 -6.91
C SER A 263 8.66 -13.42 -6.12
N ILE A 264 8.69 -13.08 -4.83
CA ILE A 264 9.78 -13.38 -3.91
C ILE A 264 9.25 -14.21 -2.74
N VAL A 265 9.98 -15.26 -2.37
CA VAL A 265 9.85 -15.86 -1.04
C VAL A 265 10.73 -15.03 -0.10
N PRO A 266 10.18 -14.46 0.99
CA PRO A 266 10.89 -13.55 1.89
C PRO A 266 12.15 -14.15 2.52
N GLU A 267 13.21 -13.35 2.62
CA GLU A 267 14.47 -13.74 3.26
C GLU A 267 14.32 -14.13 4.74
N ASP A 268 13.48 -13.42 5.48
CA ASP A 268 13.15 -13.67 6.88
C ASP A 268 12.56 -15.07 7.13
N ILE A 269 11.78 -15.58 6.18
CA ILE A 269 11.21 -16.94 6.24
C ILE A 269 12.17 -17.99 5.65
N ALA A 270 12.80 -17.70 4.51
CA ALA A 270 13.57 -18.69 3.75
C ALA A 270 15.06 -18.76 4.09
N GLY A 271 15.58 -17.82 4.90
CA GLY A 271 17.01 -17.66 5.20
C GLY A 271 17.85 -17.10 4.04
N ARG A 272 17.18 -16.64 2.97
CA ARG A 272 17.68 -15.91 1.80
C ARG A 272 16.48 -15.52 0.93
N PRO A 273 16.53 -14.43 0.14
CA PRO A 273 15.47 -14.16 -0.83
C PRO A 273 15.44 -15.24 -1.91
N ILE A 274 14.24 -15.66 -2.36
CA ILE A 274 14.08 -16.65 -3.45
C ILE A 274 13.16 -16.10 -4.54
N ALA A 275 13.67 -15.95 -5.77
CA ALA A 275 12.83 -15.58 -6.90
C ALA A 275 12.01 -16.79 -7.40
N ILE A 276 10.70 -16.60 -7.58
CA ILE A 276 9.76 -17.59 -8.15
C ILE A 276 8.91 -16.92 -9.25
N GLY A 277 8.61 -17.59 -10.35
CA GLY A 277 7.93 -16.96 -11.49
C GLY A 277 7.40 -17.94 -12.54
N PRO A 278 6.19 -17.74 -13.10
CA PRO A 278 5.65 -18.58 -14.17
C PRO A 278 6.17 -18.19 -15.55
N ASN A 279 6.35 -19.17 -16.44
CA ASN A 279 6.72 -18.95 -17.84
C ASN A 279 5.66 -19.46 -18.83
N PHE A 280 5.67 -18.92 -20.05
CA PHE A 280 4.69 -19.22 -21.10
C PHE A 280 4.92 -20.60 -21.77
N SER A 281 5.63 -21.50 -21.10
CA SER A 281 5.74 -22.94 -21.42
C SER A 281 5.12 -23.82 -20.33
N ASN A 282 4.25 -23.23 -19.50
CA ASN A 282 3.47 -23.88 -18.44
C ASN A 282 4.32 -24.39 -17.27
N LEU A 283 5.47 -23.76 -17.03
CA LEU A 283 6.39 -24.11 -15.94
C LEU A 283 6.44 -22.99 -14.89
N LEU A 284 6.46 -23.38 -13.62
CA LEU A 284 7.02 -22.56 -12.55
C LEU A 284 8.55 -22.61 -12.65
N VAL A 285 9.19 -21.45 -12.57
CA VAL A 285 10.64 -21.30 -12.55
C VAL A 285 11.03 -20.65 -11.23
N TYR A 286 11.94 -21.28 -10.49
CA TYR A 286 12.31 -20.88 -9.14
C TYR A 286 13.81 -21.01 -8.90
N GLU A 287 14.38 -20.16 -8.05
CA GLU A 287 15.78 -20.21 -7.68
C GLU A 287 16.05 -21.32 -6.63
N SER A 288 16.47 -22.51 -7.05
CA SER A 288 16.63 -23.66 -6.15
C SER A 288 17.86 -23.55 -5.22
N SER A 289 18.84 -22.76 -5.62
CA SER A 289 19.98 -22.30 -4.80
C SER A 289 20.48 -20.98 -5.40
N ALA A 290 21.24 -20.18 -4.64
CA ALA A 290 21.60 -18.81 -5.04
C ALA A 290 22.16 -18.73 -6.48
N GLY A 291 21.46 -17.99 -7.36
CA GLY A 291 21.80 -17.85 -8.78
C GLY A 291 21.39 -19.01 -9.70
N VAL A 292 20.75 -20.07 -9.20
CA VAL A 292 20.43 -21.31 -9.95
C VAL A 292 18.93 -21.46 -10.16
N MET A 293 18.46 -21.04 -11.33
CA MET A 293 17.04 -21.19 -11.71
C MET A 293 16.72 -22.62 -12.16
N THR A 294 15.65 -23.18 -11.62
CA THR A 294 15.12 -24.53 -11.88
C THR A 294 13.67 -24.42 -12.32
N SER A 295 13.22 -25.25 -13.27
CA SER A 295 11.85 -25.23 -13.77
C SER A 295 11.09 -26.54 -13.49
N THR A 296 9.79 -26.43 -13.26
CA THR A 296 8.90 -27.57 -12.97
C THR A 296 7.47 -27.29 -13.42
N SER A 297 6.71 -28.35 -13.74
CA SER A 297 5.25 -28.28 -13.93
C SER A 297 4.48 -28.74 -12.69
N ALA A 298 5.15 -28.98 -11.55
CA ALA A 298 4.56 -29.62 -10.37
C ALA A 298 3.48 -28.77 -9.67
N HIS A 299 3.42 -27.46 -9.92
CA HIS A 299 2.39 -26.53 -9.43
C HIS A 299 1.06 -26.65 -10.20
N LEU A 300 1.04 -27.36 -11.34
CA LEU A 300 -0.16 -27.52 -12.15
C LEU A 300 -1.12 -28.54 -11.56
N THR A 301 -2.38 -28.14 -11.38
CA THR A 301 -3.53 -29.03 -11.23
C THR A 301 -4.39 -29.07 -12.50
N GLY A 302 -4.33 -28.03 -13.33
CA GLY A 302 -4.90 -27.95 -14.68
C GLY A 302 -3.86 -28.19 -15.79
N PRO A 303 -4.23 -28.05 -17.08
CA PRO A 303 -3.28 -28.21 -18.19
C PRO A 303 -2.40 -26.98 -18.43
N ASP A 304 -2.74 -25.84 -17.84
CA ASP A 304 -2.28 -24.51 -18.25
C ASP A 304 -2.51 -23.47 -17.13
N HIS A 305 -1.68 -22.41 -17.08
CA HIS A 305 -1.65 -21.41 -16.00
C HIS A 305 -1.62 -19.96 -16.51
N ARG A 306 -2.09 -18.99 -15.71
CA ARG A 306 -2.25 -17.58 -16.12
C ARG A 306 -1.92 -16.61 -14.98
N GLY A 307 -1.51 -15.40 -15.37
CA GLY A 307 -1.29 -14.27 -14.46
C GLY A 307 0.13 -14.17 -13.90
N GLY A 308 0.25 -13.33 -12.87
CA GLY A 308 1.37 -13.36 -11.94
C GLY A 308 1.23 -14.53 -10.97
N ILE A 309 2.28 -14.72 -10.16
CA ILE A 309 2.29 -15.62 -9.01
C ILE A 309 2.23 -14.78 -7.73
N THR A 310 1.33 -15.12 -6.82
CA THR A 310 1.30 -14.57 -5.46
C THR A 310 2.12 -15.50 -4.54
N PHE A 311 2.84 -14.94 -3.57
CA PHE A 311 3.33 -15.66 -2.39
C PHE A 311 2.57 -15.16 -1.15
N SER A 312 2.36 -16.06 -0.19
CA SER A 312 1.70 -15.82 1.09
C SER A 312 2.46 -16.58 2.19
N GLN A 313 2.53 -16.00 3.39
CA GLN A 313 3.17 -16.65 4.54
C GLN A 313 2.38 -17.86 5.08
N GLU A 314 1.12 -18.04 4.65
CA GLU A 314 0.25 -19.13 5.09
C GLU A 314 0.80 -20.53 4.77
N THR A 315 0.86 -21.42 5.75
CA THR A 315 1.48 -22.76 5.63
C THR A 315 0.47 -23.89 5.47
N PHE A 316 -0.39 -23.83 4.45
CA PHE A 316 -1.45 -24.85 4.21
C PHE A 316 -0.95 -26.24 3.78
N PHE A 317 0.35 -26.44 3.64
CA PHE A 317 0.95 -27.71 3.20
C PHE A 317 2.08 -28.11 4.14
N ALA A 318 1.97 -29.29 4.76
CA ALA A 318 2.97 -29.79 5.71
C ALA A 318 4.38 -29.87 5.10
N GLY A 319 5.33 -29.15 5.69
CA GLY A 319 6.71 -29.05 5.20
C GLY A 319 6.96 -27.91 4.19
N SER A 320 5.97 -27.07 3.93
CA SER A 320 6.17 -25.76 3.29
C SER A 320 6.58 -24.70 4.32
N ILE A 321 7.06 -23.56 3.81
CA ILE A 321 7.35 -22.32 4.55
C ILE A 321 6.40 -21.18 4.14
N GLY A 322 5.29 -21.50 3.48
CA GLY A 322 4.34 -20.56 2.93
C GLY A 322 3.64 -21.16 1.70
N THR A 323 2.66 -20.44 1.16
CA THR A 323 1.84 -20.89 0.03
C THR A 323 1.95 -19.92 -1.12
N ALA A 324 2.17 -20.44 -2.33
CA ALA A 324 2.08 -19.67 -3.55
C ALA A 324 0.82 -20.05 -4.34
N GLY A 325 0.35 -19.15 -5.20
CA GLY A 325 -0.86 -19.39 -6.00
C GLY A 325 -0.95 -18.55 -7.27
N MET A 326 -1.73 -19.05 -8.22
CA MET A 326 -2.02 -18.38 -9.49
C MET A 326 -3.28 -18.95 -10.16
N LEU A 327 -3.74 -18.29 -11.23
CA LEU A 327 -4.85 -18.75 -12.04
C LEU A 327 -4.44 -19.96 -12.89
N GLN A 328 -5.35 -20.91 -13.08
CA GLN A 328 -5.18 -22.08 -13.95
C GLN A 328 -6.43 -22.36 -14.78
N LYS A 329 -6.29 -23.25 -15.75
CA LYS A 329 -7.39 -23.66 -16.63
C LYS A 329 -8.09 -24.93 -16.18
N THR A 330 -9.35 -25.07 -16.60
CA THR A 330 -10.02 -26.37 -16.75
C THR A 330 -10.50 -26.48 -18.20
N GLY A 331 -9.86 -27.36 -18.98
CA GLY A 331 -10.06 -27.39 -20.44
C GLY A 331 -9.54 -26.11 -21.09
N SER A 332 -10.41 -25.39 -21.81
CA SER A 332 -10.12 -24.10 -22.44
C SER A 332 -10.13 -22.90 -21.49
N ASP A 333 -10.81 -23.01 -20.35
CA ASP A 333 -11.32 -21.83 -19.64
C ASP A 333 -10.46 -21.53 -18.40
N THR A 334 -10.13 -20.26 -18.17
CA THR A 334 -9.33 -19.84 -17.00
C THR A 334 -10.23 -19.71 -15.77
N ASN A 335 -10.76 -20.84 -15.29
CA ASN A 335 -11.80 -20.91 -14.26
C ASN A 335 -11.34 -21.60 -12.96
N ARG A 336 -10.03 -21.65 -12.70
CA ARG A 336 -9.45 -22.31 -11.53
C ARG A 336 -8.48 -21.42 -10.78
N LEU A 337 -8.60 -21.40 -9.45
CA LEU A 337 -7.56 -20.94 -8.54
C LEU A 337 -6.70 -22.14 -8.15
N SER A 338 -5.38 -22.04 -8.21
CA SER A 338 -4.50 -23.15 -7.83
C SER A 338 -3.41 -22.67 -6.88
N ILE A 339 -3.27 -23.35 -5.76
CA ILE A 339 -2.28 -23.05 -4.71
C ILE A 339 -1.36 -24.24 -4.47
N TRP A 340 -0.18 -23.97 -3.92
CA TRP A 340 0.81 -24.98 -3.54
C TRP A 340 1.72 -24.49 -2.42
N GLY A 341 2.19 -25.41 -1.59
CA GLY A 341 3.20 -25.10 -0.59
C GLY A 341 4.54 -24.80 -1.26
N VAL A 342 5.30 -23.86 -0.70
CA VAL A 342 6.65 -23.52 -1.15
C VAL A 342 7.64 -24.05 -0.12
N GLY A 343 8.62 -24.85 -0.54
CA GLY A 343 9.73 -25.28 0.32
C GLY A 343 10.79 -24.19 0.47
N SER A 344 11.69 -24.32 1.45
CA SER A 344 12.80 -23.38 1.73
C SER A 344 13.87 -23.24 0.62
N ASN A 345 13.63 -23.85 -0.54
CA ASN A 345 14.40 -23.71 -1.76
C ASN A 345 13.52 -23.32 -2.97
N GLY A 346 12.31 -22.79 -2.75
CA GLY A 346 11.34 -22.44 -3.81
C GLY A 346 10.64 -23.62 -4.49
N SER A 347 10.92 -24.87 -4.10
CA SER A 347 10.29 -26.05 -4.70
C SER A 347 8.83 -26.25 -4.27
N VAL A 348 8.07 -27.01 -5.07
CA VAL A 348 6.63 -27.24 -4.88
C VAL A 348 6.39 -28.36 -3.86
N VAL A 349 5.59 -28.06 -2.82
CA VAL A 349 5.23 -28.96 -1.71
C VAL A 349 3.70 -29.14 -1.70
N GLY A 350 3.21 -30.17 -2.40
CA GLY A 350 1.77 -30.41 -2.58
C GLY A 350 1.09 -29.39 -3.50
N THR A 351 -0.16 -29.67 -3.93
CA THR A 351 -0.98 -28.74 -4.72
C THR A 351 -2.46 -28.92 -4.39
N ARG A 352 -3.25 -27.84 -4.49
CA ARG A 352 -4.73 -27.86 -4.43
C ARG A 352 -5.30 -26.94 -5.51
N GLY A 353 -6.38 -27.37 -6.15
CA GLY A 353 -7.02 -26.63 -7.25
C GLY A 353 -8.51 -26.45 -7.02
N PHE A 354 -8.96 -25.21 -6.96
CA PHE A 354 -10.33 -24.79 -6.73
C PHE A 354 -10.94 -24.39 -8.08
N VAL A 355 -11.73 -25.27 -8.68
CA VAL A 355 -12.50 -24.95 -9.90
C VAL A 355 -13.71 -24.13 -9.48
N HIS A 356 -13.91 -22.97 -10.09
CA HIS A 356 -15.06 -22.12 -9.85
C HIS A 356 -16.36 -22.90 -10.12
N PRO A 357 -17.34 -22.92 -9.20
CA PRO A 357 -18.61 -23.62 -9.41
C PRO A 357 -19.43 -22.94 -10.52
N THR A 358 -20.50 -23.61 -10.96
CA THR A 358 -21.41 -23.07 -11.99
C THR A 358 -22.15 -21.81 -11.53
N SER A 359 -22.36 -21.64 -10.23
CA SER A 359 -22.99 -20.48 -9.61
C SER A 359 -22.44 -20.34 -8.19
N ILE A 360 -22.44 -19.13 -7.64
CA ILE A 360 -22.21 -18.88 -6.21
C ILE A 360 -23.38 -18.01 -5.73
N THR A 361 -23.88 -18.31 -4.53
CA THR A 361 -24.87 -17.49 -3.84
C THR A 361 -24.18 -16.78 -2.68
N ASP A 362 -24.38 -15.48 -2.57
CA ASP A 362 -24.00 -14.69 -1.41
C ASP A 362 -24.93 -15.04 -0.24
N PRO A 363 -24.40 -15.46 0.93
CA PRO A 363 -25.24 -15.90 2.04
C PRO A 363 -25.93 -14.75 2.78
N LEU A 364 -25.53 -13.48 2.58
CA LEU A 364 -26.06 -12.35 3.34
C LEU A 364 -27.13 -11.57 2.57
N ASP A 365 -26.90 -11.25 1.29
CA ASP A 365 -27.83 -10.47 0.46
C ASP A 365 -28.67 -11.33 -0.50
N THR A 366 -28.46 -12.65 -0.52
CA THR A 366 -29.10 -13.66 -1.40
C THR A 366 -28.80 -13.54 -2.89
N TYR A 367 -27.93 -12.62 -3.29
CA TYR A 367 -27.45 -12.50 -4.67
C TYR A 367 -26.90 -13.83 -5.19
N THR A 368 -27.16 -14.19 -6.45
CA THR A 368 -26.70 -15.47 -7.02
C THR A 368 -26.10 -15.27 -8.41
N PHE A 369 -24.77 -15.21 -8.45
CA PHE A 369 -24.02 -15.06 -9.69
C PHE A 369 -24.24 -16.26 -10.61
N THR A 370 -24.68 -15.97 -11.84
CA THR A 370 -24.97 -16.98 -12.87
C THR A 370 -24.26 -16.64 -14.19
N PRO A 371 -23.42 -17.53 -14.75
CA PRO A 371 -22.66 -17.27 -15.98
C PRO A 371 -23.53 -16.95 -17.18
N SER A 372 -22.94 -16.26 -18.16
CA SER A 372 -23.52 -16.21 -19.50
C SER A 372 -23.64 -17.62 -20.10
N ALA A 373 -24.72 -17.90 -20.83
CA ALA A 373 -24.94 -19.21 -21.44
C ALA A 373 -23.92 -19.58 -22.55
N THR A 374 -23.00 -18.68 -22.90
CA THR A 374 -22.05 -18.80 -24.01
C THR A 374 -20.59 -18.93 -23.56
N ASN A 375 -20.24 -18.43 -22.38
CA ASN A 375 -18.90 -18.51 -21.78
C ASN A 375 -19.06 -18.69 -20.26
N GLY A 376 -18.37 -19.67 -19.67
CA GLY A 376 -18.46 -19.94 -18.23
C GLY A 376 -17.80 -18.86 -17.36
N ASN A 377 -17.91 -19.05 -16.04
CA ASN A 377 -17.25 -18.20 -15.02
C ASN A 377 -15.73 -18.22 -15.22
N ILE A 378 -15.12 -17.08 -15.55
CA ILE A 378 -13.70 -16.98 -15.92
C ILE A 378 -12.99 -15.89 -15.10
N PHE A 379 -11.78 -16.16 -14.65
CA PHE A 379 -10.87 -15.19 -14.03
C PHE A 379 -10.02 -14.53 -15.13
N ASN A 380 -10.28 -13.28 -15.48
CA ASN A 380 -9.67 -12.60 -16.63
C ASN A 380 -8.67 -11.47 -16.31
N GLN A 381 -8.39 -11.23 -15.02
CA GLN A 381 -7.47 -10.16 -14.59
C GLN A 381 -5.98 -10.38 -14.98
N TYR A 382 -5.63 -11.48 -15.65
CA TYR A 382 -4.30 -11.74 -16.19
C TYR A 382 -4.03 -11.07 -17.56
N ARG A 383 -5.03 -10.40 -18.13
CA ARG A 383 -4.97 -9.80 -19.47
C ARG A 383 -4.29 -8.43 -19.47
N GLY A 384 -4.19 -7.82 -20.65
CA GLY A 384 -3.47 -6.56 -20.85
C GLY A 384 -1.97 -6.72 -20.62
N ALA A 385 -1.36 -5.74 -19.93
CA ALA A 385 0.06 -5.70 -19.64
C ALA A 385 0.44 -6.33 -18.29
N THR A 386 -0.51 -6.87 -17.52
CA THR A 386 -0.30 -7.31 -16.13
C THR A 386 0.83 -8.34 -16.01
N ALA A 387 0.78 -9.42 -16.78
CA ALA A 387 1.83 -10.44 -16.85
C ALA A 387 3.25 -9.92 -17.19
N PHE A 388 3.39 -8.70 -17.72
CA PHE A 388 4.68 -8.11 -18.12
C PHE A 388 5.11 -6.93 -17.26
N ARG A 389 4.19 -6.30 -16.51
CA ARG A 389 4.40 -5.04 -15.78
C ARG A 389 4.10 -5.13 -14.27
N GLY A 390 3.10 -5.91 -13.85
CA GLY A 390 2.67 -5.98 -12.45
C GLY A 390 1.26 -6.57 -12.25
N GLY A 391 0.97 -6.96 -11.01
CA GLY A 391 -0.36 -7.36 -10.56
C GLY A 391 -0.57 -8.87 -10.39
N LYS A 392 -1.04 -9.25 -9.19
CA LYS A 392 -1.20 -10.64 -8.74
C LYS A 392 -2.68 -10.94 -8.51
N GLN A 393 -3.23 -11.86 -9.29
CA GLN A 393 -4.68 -12.05 -9.45
C GLN A 393 -5.35 -12.95 -8.40
N VAL A 394 -4.55 -13.58 -7.52
CA VAL A 394 -5.05 -14.57 -6.54
C VAL A 394 -4.62 -14.14 -5.15
N ALA A 395 -5.57 -13.77 -4.31
CA ALA A 395 -5.33 -13.62 -2.87
C ALA A 395 -5.35 -14.99 -2.19
N ILE A 396 -4.52 -15.12 -1.17
CA ILE A 396 -4.35 -16.31 -0.34
C ILE A 396 -4.23 -15.80 1.10
N GLY A 397 -5.01 -16.34 2.03
CA GLY A 397 -4.98 -15.97 3.44
C GLY A 397 -5.79 -16.97 4.25
N SER A 398 -6.01 -16.72 5.54
CA SER A 398 -6.86 -17.54 6.40
C SER A 398 -7.88 -16.69 7.15
N ASP A 399 -8.89 -17.33 7.73
CA ASP A 399 -9.66 -16.73 8.83
C ASP A 399 -9.05 -17.07 10.21
N GLN A 400 -9.55 -16.41 11.26
CA GLN A 400 -9.12 -16.63 12.66
C GLN A 400 -9.33 -18.07 13.18
N GLN A 401 -10.07 -18.92 12.44
CA GLN A 401 -10.24 -20.34 12.77
C GLN A 401 -9.20 -21.23 12.07
N GLY A 402 -8.24 -20.63 11.35
CA GLY A 402 -7.20 -21.33 10.58
C GLY A 402 -7.73 -22.00 9.31
N ARG A 403 -8.93 -21.64 8.83
CA ARG A 403 -9.48 -22.15 7.58
C ARG A 403 -8.88 -21.33 6.43
N GLY A 404 -8.35 -22.01 5.42
CA GLY A 404 -7.70 -21.35 4.29
C GLY A 404 -8.72 -20.71 3.35
N LEU A 405 -8.38 -19.52 2.86
CA LEU A 405 -9.16 -18.69 1.96
C LEU A 405 -8.36 -18.42 0.67
N VAL A 406 -9.01 -18.53 -0.49
CA VAL A 406 -8.44 -18.15 -1.79
C VAL A 406 -9.45 -17.33 -2.58
N ALA A 407 -9.07 -16.14 -3.04
CA ALA A 407 -9.98 -15.21 -3.73
C ALA A 407 -9.40 -14.63 -5.03
N ALA A 408 -10.29 -14.33 -5.99
CA ALA A 408 -9.96 -13.64 -7.24
C ALA A 408 -11.22 -13.03 -7.91
N VAL A 409 -11.04 -12.03 -8.78
CA VAL A 409 -12.15 -11.47 -9.56
C VAL A 409 -12.55 -12.38 -10.73
N HIS A 410 -13.79 -12.84 -10.69
CA HIS A 410 -14.47 -13.53 -11.78
C HIS A 410 -15.18 -12.55 -12.72
N TYR A 411 -15.52 -13.07 -13.90
CA TYR A 411 -16.26 -12.38 -14.95
C TYR A 411 -17.35 -13.31 -15.52
N PRO A 412 -18.50 -12.78 -15.97
CA PRO A 412 -19.59 -13.57 -16.55
C PRO A 412 -19.33 -14.09 -17.96
N ASN A 413 -18.24 -13.63 -18.62
CA ASN A 413 -17.81 -14.06 -19.94
C ASN A 413 -16.32 -13.76 -20.22
N ASP A 414 -15.78 -14.17 -21.38
CA ASP A 414 -14.34 -14.06 -21.70
C ASP A 414 -13.85 -12.68 -22.20
N ASN A 415 -14.28 -11.59 -21.56
CA ASN A 415 -13.93 -10.22 -21.93
C ASN A 415 -13.11 -9.51 -20.82
N PRO A 416 -11.88 -8.99 -21.07
CA PRO A 416 -11.12 -8.21 -20.08
C PRO A 416 -11.72 -6.84 -19.79
N GLY A 417 -12.45 -6.27 -20.75
CA GLY A 417 -13.06 -4.94 -20.68
C GLY A 417 -14.48 -4.95 -20.13
N GLU A 418 -14.84 -6.03 -19.44
CA GLU A 418 -16.18 -6.25 -18.92
C GLU A 418 -16.34 -5.49 -17.58
N PRO A 419 -17.24 -4.50 -17.48
CA PRO A 419 -17.57 -3.85 -16.21
C PRO A 419 -18.11 -4.80 -15.14
N PHE A 420 -18.91 -5.80 -15.52
CA PHE A 420 -19.62 -6.67 -14.59
C PHE A 420 -18.66 -7.72 -14.03
N THR A 421 -18.43 -7.67 -12.72
CA THR A 421 -17.34 -8.36 -12.01
C THR A 421 -17.78 -8.73 -10.60
N GLY A 422 -17.14 -9.74 -10.02
CA GLY A 422 -17.29 -10.05 -8.60
C GLY A 422 -16.08 -10.79 -8.05
N ILE A 423 -15.90 -10.78 -6.73
CA ILE A 423 -14.80 -11.47 -6.04
C ILE A 423 -15.35 -12.79 -5.48
N SER A 424 -14.97 -13.91 -6.10
CA SER A 424 -15.26 -15.24 -5.56
C SER A 424 -14.24 -15.60 -4.50
N VAL A 425 -14.70 -16.20 -3.40
CA VAL A 425 -13.85 -16.72 -2.32
C VAL A 425 -14.12 -18.21 -2.14
N ALA A 426 -13.06 -19.02 -2.10
CA ALA A 426 -13.12 -20.43 -1.72
C ALA A 426 -12.57 -20.61 -0.30
N ARG A 427 -13.35 -21.23 0.60
CA ARG A 427 -12.92 -21.61 1.96
C ARG A 427 -12.67 -23.11 2.05
N PHE A 428 -11.62 -23.51 2.77
CA PHE A 428 -11.24 -24.91 2.94
C PHE A 428 -10.54 -25.18 4.28
N ASP A 429 -10.66 -26.39 4.80
CA ASP A 429 -9.78 -26.87 5.88
C ASP A 429 -8.42 -27.29 5.28
N PRO A 430 -7.27 -26.73 5.73
CA PRO A 430 -5.95 -27.19 5.32
C PRO A 430 -5.65 -28.63 5.77
N ASN A 431 -6.27 -29.08 6.86
CA ASN A 431 -6.08 -30.42 7.44
C ASN A 431 -6.85 -31.51 6.67
N ASP A 432 -7.94 -31.15 5.97
CA ASP A 432 -8.59 -32.01 4.98
C ASP A 432 -8.35 -31.48 3.53
N PRO A 433 -7.23 -31.91 2.90
CA PRO A 433 -6.94 -31.60 1.50
C PRO A 433 -7.86 -32.31 0.49
N GLN A 434 -8.82 -33.13 0.93
CA GLN A 434 -9.81 -33.82 0.09
C GLN A 434 -11.23 -33.28 0.25
N ALA A 435 -11.51 -32.50 1.30
CA ALA A 435 -12.77 -31.79 1.46
C ALA A 435 -13.09 -30.92 0.24
N ALA A 436 -14.38 -30.90 -0.14
CA ALA A 436 -14.87 -29.95 -1.12
C ALA A 436 -14.78 -28.52 -0.54
N PRO A 437 -14.29 -27.53 -1.31
CA PRO A 437 -14.29 -26.15 -0.85
C PRO A 437 -15.71 -25.59 -0.79
N GLU A 438 -15.96 -24.77 0.23
CA GLU A 438 -17.13 -23.90 0.29
C GLU A 438 -16.85 -22.66 -0.57
N TRP A 439 -17.89 -22.02 -1.10
CA TRP A 439 -17.76 -20.80 -1.91
C TRP A 439 -18.69 -19.69 -1.45
N SER A 440 -18.19 -18.46 -1.46
CA SER A 440 -18.93 -17.24 -1.12
C SER A 440 -18.44 -16.07 -2.00
N MET A 441 -19.03 -14.88 -1.83
CA MET A 441 -18.75 -13.70 -2.64
C MET A 441 -18.45 -12.48 -1.76
N ALA A 442 -17.25 -11.92 -1.91
CA ALA A 442 -16.85 -10.71 -1.19
C ALA A 442 -17.44 -9.44 -1.83
N ALA A 443 -17.60 -9.44 -3.17
CA ALA A 443 -18.07 -8.30 -3.96
C ALA A 443 -18.79 -8.77 -5.24
N TRP A 444 -19.73 -7.97 -5.75
CA TRP A 444 -20.39 -8.20 -7.04
C TRP A 444 -20.96 -6.92 -7.67
N ILE A 445 -21.00 -6.89 -9.00
CA ILE A 445 -21.57 -5.85 -9.88
C ILE A 445 -22.15 -6.57 -11.11
N GLU A 446 -23.46 -6.50 -11.35
CA GLU A 446 -24.16 -7.22 -12.45
C GLU A 446 -24.88 -6.28 -13.44
N ASN A 447 -25.16 -6.82 -14.63
CA ASN A 447 -26.07 -6.25 -15.63
C ASN A 447 -27.45 -6.93 -15.59
N ILE A 448 -28.34 -6.49 -14.71
CA ILE A 448 -29.77 -6.84 -14.83
C ILE A 448 -30.53 -5.61 -15.30
N GLN A 449 -30.73 -5.51 -16.62
CA GLN A 449 -31.39 -4.37 -17.26
C GLN A 449 -32.80 -4.11 -16.68
N GLY A 450 -32.89 -3.17 -15.75
CA GLY A 450 -34.14 -2.77 -15.08
C GLY A 450 -34.42 -3.43 -13.72
N ALA A 451 -33.44 -4.09 -13.09
CA ALA A 451 -33.50 -4.42 -11.67
C ALA A 451 -32.66 -3.45 -10.82
N TRP A 452 -32.82 -3.60 -9.51
CA TRP A 452 -32.12 -2.88 -8.44
C TRP A 452 -32.11 -3.80 -7.20
N PRO A 453 -31.04 -3.85 -6.39
CA PRO A 453 -29.70 -3.26 -6.61
C PRO A 453 -28.97 -3.83 -7.84
N ASN A 454 -27.91 -3.17 -8.30
CA ASN A 454 -27.04 -3.60 -9.42
C ASN A 454 -25.61 -3.94 -8.97
N GLY A 455 -25.20 -3.54 -7.77
CA GLY A 455 -24.00 -4.06 -7.11
C GLY A 455 -24.21 -4.33 -5.63
N LYS A 456 -23.18 -4.92 -5.00
CA LYS A 456 -23.22 -5.28 -3.59
C LYS A 456 -23.40 -4.04 -2.69
N PRO A 457 -24.36 -4.04 -1.74
CA PRO A 457 -24.59 -2.95 -0.80
C PRO A 457 -23.38 -2.56 0.04
N ILE A 458 -23.20 -1.26 0.29
CA ILE A 458 -22.19 -0.67 1.17
C ILE A 458 -22.90 -0.08 2.40
N PHE A 459 -22.38 -0.33 3.60
CA PHE A 459 -23.01 0.04 4.87
C PHE A 459 -22.16 1.02 5.69
N ASP A 460 -22.84 1.75 6.59
CA ASP A 460 -22.23 2.52 7.69
C ASP A 460 -22.17 1.73 9.01
N GLY A 461 -21.69 2.38 10.08
CA GLY A 461 -21.50 1.79 11.40
C GLY A 461 -22.79 1.48 12.17
N ASP A 462 -23.91 2.09 11.79
CA ASP A 462 -25.25 1.76 12.30
C ASP A 462 -25.93 0.64 11.49
N GLY A 463 -25.28 0.16 10.42
CA GLY A 463 -25.79 -0.88 9.52
C GLY A 463 -26.80 -0.37 8.49
N VAL A 464 -26.81 0.94 8.20
CA VAL A 464 -27.63 1.54 7.15
C VAL A 464 -26.91 1.46 5.80
N GLN A 465 -27.62 1.13 4.73
CA GLN A 465 -27.03 1.14 3.38
C GLN A 465 -26.81 2.59 2.90
N ILE A 466 -25.56 2.95 2.65
CA ILE A 466 -25.13 4.27 2.17
C ILE A 466 -24.76 4.30 0.68
N GLY A 467 -24.73 3.14 0.02
CA GLY A 467 -24.40 3.02 -1.40
C GLY A 467 -24.38 1.59 -1.90
N GLU A 468 -23.85 1.39 -3.10
CA GLU A 468 -23.53 0.07 -3.66
C GLU A 468 -22.31 0.12 -4.60
N LEU A 469 -21.73 -1.04 -4.90
CA LEU A 469 -20.73 -1.15 -5.96
C LEU A 469 -21.34 -0.79 -7.33
N THR A 470 -20.58 -0.11 -8.18
CA THR A 470 -21.09 0.43 -9.46
C THR A 470 -20.08 0.26 -10.60
N THR A 471 -20.55 0.38 -11.85
CA THR A 471 -19.68 0.11 -13.00
C THR A 471 -18.72 1.26 -13.31
N LEU A 472 -17.54 0.93 -13.86
CA LEU A 472 -16.56 1.94 -14.25
C LEU A 472 -17.10 2.94 -15.29
N PHE A 473 -17.98 2.50 -16.20
CA PHE A 473 -18.54 3.39 -17.23
C PHE A 473 -19.55 4.41 -16.69
N GLN A 474 -20.12 4.21 -15.49
CA GLN A 474 -20.92 5.22 -14.81
C GLN A 474 -20.03 6.35 -14.25
N ILE A 475 -18.83 6.00 -13.75
CA ILE A 475 -17.85 6.95 -13.19
C ILE A 475 -17.15 7.74 -14.30
N THR A 476 -16.78 7.09 -15.41
CA THR A 476 -16.08 7.73 -16.54
C THR A 476 -17.02 8.39 -17.56
N GLY A 477 -18.35 8.28 -17.38
CA GLY A 477 -19.35 8.81 -18.30
C GLY A 477 -19.41 8.10 -19.67
N GLY A 478 -18.78 6.93 -19.82
CA GLY A 478 -18.78 6.16 -21.07
C GLY A 478 -17.85 4.95 -21.07
N PHE A 479 -17.88 4.15 -22.14
CA PHE A 479 -17.17 2.87 -22.22
C PHE A 479 -15.65 2.96 -22.51
N SER A 480 -14.98 4.03 -22.05
CA SER A 480 -13.58 4.35 -22.39
C SER A 480 -12.81 5.08 -21.26
N PRO A 481 -12.32 4.38 -20.21
CA PRO A 481 -12.41 2.93 -20.03
C PRO A 481 -13.78 2.48 -19.53
N GLY A 482 -14.23 1.31 -20.00
CA GLY A 482 -15.52 0.71 -19.66
C GLY A 482 -15.45 -0.38 -18.59
N GLY A 483 -14.28 -0.96 -18.35
CA GLY A 483 -14.05 -2.02 -17.35
C GLY A 483 -12.61 -2.53 -17.36
N PRO A 484 -12.19 -3.33 -16.35
CA PRO A 484 -13.02 -3.84 -15.25
C PRO A 484 -13.35 -2.78 -14.19
N SER A 485 -14.43 -3.01 -13.43
CA SER A 485 -14.88 -2.12 -12.35
C SER A 485 -14.30 -2.45 -10.97
N THR A 486 -13.54 -3.54 -10.84
CA THR A 486 -12.99 -4.07 -9.58
C THR A 486 -11.51 -4.45 -9.76
N SER A 487 -10.67 -4.13 -8.78
CA SER A 487 -9.24 -4.47 -8.71
C SER A 487 -9.01 -5.94 -8.36
N GLY A 488 -7.75 -6.38 -8.19
CA GLY A 488 -7.48 -7.64 -7.51
C GLY A 488 -7.82 -7.54 -6.01
N PRO A 489 -8.21 -8.65 -5.36
CA PRO A 489 -8.38 -8.70 -3.90
C PRO A 489 -7.06 -8.84 -3.17
N PHE A 490 -7.03 -8.44 -1.89
CA PHE A 490 -6.06 -8.80 -0.85
C PHE A 490 -6.83 -9.44 0.33
N ILE A 491 -6.18 -10.27 1.16
CA ILE A 491 -6.78 -10.89 2.36
C ILE A 491 -5.91 -10.56 3.58
N ASP A 492 -6.54 -10.10 4.68
CA ASP A 492 -5.90 -9.80 5.97
C ASP A 492 -5.94 -10.98 6.96
N ALA A 493 -5.45 -10.77 8.19
CA ALA A 493 -5.33 -11.82 9.20
C ALA A 493 -6.66 -12.32 9.80
N ALA A 494 -7.80 -11.68 9.50
CA ALA A 494 -9.13 -12.17 9.87
C ALA A 494 -9.91 -12.79 8.72
N GLY A 495 -9.37 -12.72 7.49
CA GLY A 495 -10.07 -13.14 6.29
C GLY A 495 -10.89 -12.03 5.62
N ASN A 496 -10.77 -10.77 6.08
CA ASN A 496 -11.37 -9.63 5.42
C ASN A 496 -10.70 -9.42 4.05
N ILE A 497 -11.47 -8.96 3.06
CA ILE A 497 -10.97 -8.73 1.70
C ILE A 497 -10.93 -7.24 1.38
N TYR A 498 -9.72 -6.72 1.13
CA TYR A 498 -9.52 -5.36 0.65
C TYR A 498 -9.44 -5.34 -0.87
N PHE A 499 -10.04 -4.33 -1.50
CA PHE A 499 -10.01 -4.10 -2.94
C PHE A 499 -10.40 -2.67 -3.28
N VAL A 500 -10.04 -2.21 -4.48
CA VAL A 500 -10.56 -0.97 -5.07
C VAL A 500 -11.68 -1.33 -6.04
N ALA A 501 -12.78 -0.57 -6.03
CA ALA A 501 -13.83 -0.71 -7.01
C ALA A 501 -14.49 0.64 -7.35
N GLY A 502 -15.34 0.62 -8.37
CA GLY A 502 -16.34 1.66 -8.58
C GLY A 502 -17.43 1.61 -7.52
N VAL A 503 -17.82 2.77 -6.99
CA VAL A 503 -18.87 2.92 -5.98
C VAL A 503 -19.87 4.01 -6.38
N GLN A 504 -21.13 3.79 -6.01
CA GLN A 504 -22.21 4.75 -6.07
C GLN A 504 -22.63 5.04 -4.62
N ILE A 505 -22.55 6.30 -4.21
CA ILE A 505 -22.90 6.76 -2.86
C ILE A 505 -24.22 7.54 -2.95
N TYR A 506 -25.17 7.19 -2.10
CA TYR A 506 -26.48 7.84 -2.06
C TYR A 506 -26.38 9.18 -1.33
N VAL A 507 -26.85 10.25 -2.00
CA VAL A 507 -27.03 11.58 -1.40
C VAL A 507 -28.52 11.80 -1.19
N GLY A 508 -28.92 12.51 -0.13
CA GLY A 508 -30.32 12.88 0.09
C GLY A 508 -30.70 14.22 -0.53
N ASP A 509 -31.97 14.39 -0.91
CA ASP A 509 -32.60 15.61 -1.48
C ASP A 509 -32.48 16.91 -0.63
N ASN A 510 -31.75 16.91 0.48
CA ASN A 510 -31.65 18.05 1.40
C ASN A 510 -30.20 18.31 1.84
N ASP A 511 -29.84 19.59 1.72
CA ASP A 511 -28.67 20.32 2.25
C ASP A 511 -27.33 20.24 1.49
N ASP A 512 -26.76 21.44 1.23
CA ASP A 512 -25.45 21.72 0.62
C ASP A 512 -24.25 21.33 1.53
N GLU A 513 -24.50 20.78 2.73
CA GLU A 513 -23.47 20.42 3.72
C GLU A 513 -23.77 19.03 4.33
N LEU A 514 -22.78 18.13 4.32
CA LEU A 514 -22.83 16.86 5.07
C LEU A 514 -22.92 17.19 6.59
N PRO A 515 -23.95 16.74 7.32
CA PRO A 515 -24.08 15.31 7.66
C PRO A 515 -25.54 14.77 7.75
N PHE A 516 -25.76 13.53 7.28
CA PHE A 516 -27.11 12.94 7.26
C PHE A 516 -27.60 12.39 8.61
N THR A 517 -28.92 12.46 8.81
CA THR A 517 -29.63 12.05 10.04
C THR A 517 -30.59 10.87 9.74
N PRO A 518 -30.77 9.88 10.64
CA PRO A 518 -31.56 8.68 10.34
C PRO A 518 -33.03 8.93 10.03
N GLY A 519 -33.46 8.55 8.82
CA GLY A 519 -34.86 8.67 8.37
C GLY A 519 -35.07 8.57 6.86
N PHE A 520 -34.18 7.87 6.14
CA PHE A 520 -34.10 7.97 4.68
C PHE A 520 -35.32 7.35 3.96
N THR A 521 -35.99 8.17 3.16
CA THR A 521 -36.82 7.70 2.05
C THR A 521 -36.14 8.20 0.78
N ARG A 522 -35.93 7.31 -0.20
CA ARG A 522 -35.15 7.58 -1.41
C ARG A 522 -35.55 8.90 -2.10
N PRO A 523 -34.59 9.79 -2.45
CA PRO A 523 -34.84 10.88 -3.39
C PRO A 523 -35.16 10.29 -4.76
N GLU A 524 -36.20 10.80 -5.43
CA GLU A 524 -36.56 10.31 -6.77
C GLU A 524 -35.74 10.98 -7.88
N ASP A 525 -34.99 12.04 -7.57
CA ASP A 525 -34.27 12.92 -8.50
C ASP A 525 -32.74 13.01 -8.23
N GLY A 526 -31.93 12.60 -9.20
CA GLY A 526 -30.62 13.27 -9.45
C GLY A 526 -29.33 12.70 -8.85
N ASP A 527 -29.07 12.98 -7.57
CA ASP A 527 -27.74 13.46 -7.15
C ASP A 527 -26.74 12.42 -6.56
N ASP A 528 -26.85 11.14 -6.95
CA ASP A 528 -25.90 10.09 -6.53
C ASP A 528 -24.44 10.36 -6.95
N ILE A 529 -23.48 10.15 -6.05
CA ILE A 529 -22.05 10.34 -6.32
C ILE A 529 -21.43 9.04 -6.86
N TYR A 530 -20.97 9.10 -8.11
CA TYR A 530 -20.20 8.04 -8.76
C TYR A 530 -18.70 8.33 -8.66
N THR A 531 -17.95 7.46 -7.98
CA THR A 531 -16.50 7.58 -7.78
C THR A 531 -15.84 6.19 -7.66
N SER A 532 -14.53 6.11 -7.50
CA SER A 532 -13.85 4.87 -7.07
C SER A 532 -13.34 5.01 -5.64
N GLY A 533 -13.20 3.89 -4.93
CA GLY A 533 -12.67 3.89 -3.56
C GLY A 533 -12.06 2.57 -3.15
N LEU A 534 -11.33 2.61 -2.03
CA LEU A 534 -10.87 1.43 -1.31
C LEU A 534 -12.00 0.92 -0.41
N LEU A 535 -12.35 -0.35 -0.55
CA LEU A 535 -13.34 -1.03 0.27
C LEU A 535 -12.71 -2.14 1.10
N ARG A 536 -13.34 -2.43 2.23
CA ARG A 536 -13.14 -3.65 3.02
C ARG A 536 -14.42 -4.48 2.97
N ALA A 537 -14.32 -5.71 2.48
CA ALA A 537 -15.30 -6.74 2.70
C ALA A 537 -15.00 -7.42 4.05
N VAL A 538 -15.74 -7.03 5.09
CA VAL A 538 -15.60 -7.55 6.45
C VAL A 538 -16.13 -8.98 6.52
N TYR A 539 -15.36 -9.89 7.12
CA TYR A 539 -15.64 -11.32 7.14
C TYR A 539 -16.71 -11.72 8.16
N ASP A 540 -17.73 -12.47 7.74
CA ASP A 540 -18.67 -13.16 8.63
C ASP A 540 -18.25 -14.64 8.76
N PRO A 541 -17.67 -15.06 9.91
CA PRO A 541 -17.15 -16.41 10.10
C PRO A 541 -18.24 -17.49 10.27
N ASP A 542 -19.45 -17.10 10.69
CA ASP A 542 -20.57 -17.98 10.99
C ASP A 542 -21.36 -18.33 9.72
N ASN A 543 -21.71 -17.32 8.92
CA ASN A 543 -22.46 -17.49 7.66
C ASN A 543 -21.55 -17.72 6.44
N PHE A 544 -20.23 -17.57 6.60
CA PHE A 544 -19.27 -17.41 5.49
C PHE A 544 -19.64 -16.25 4.56
N GLY A 545 -20.09 -15.14 5.15
CA GLY A 545 -20.53 -13.94 4.44
C GLY A 545 -19.48 -12.86 4.36
N TYR A 546 -19.84 -11.77 3.69
CA TYR A 546 -19.05 -10.55 3.61
C TYR A 546 -19.94 -9.31 3.60
N THR A 547 -19.65 -8.32 4.43
CA THR A 547 -20.33 -7.01 4.43
C THR A 547 -19.38 -5.93 3.91
N LEU A 548 -19.84 -5.01 3.06
CA LEU A 548 -18.96 -3.97 2.51
C LEU A 548 -18.96 -2.70 3.35
N GLU A 549 -17.74 -2.29 3.69
CA GLU A 549 -17.37 -1.01 4.27
C GLU A 549 -16.58 -0.20 3.24
N LEU A 550 -16.88 1.10 3.13
CA LEU A 550 -16.11 2.04 2.33
C LEU A 550 -15.05 2.71 3.21
N VAL A 551 -13.77 2.48 2.90
CA VAL A 551 -12.63 3.02 3.67
C VAL A 551 -12.40 4.48 3.26
N PHE A 552 -12.12 4.74 1.98
CA PHE A 552 -12.07 6.09 1.38
C PHE A 552 -12.31 6.05 -0.13
N THR A 553 -12.49 7.22 -0.74
CA THR A 553 -12.74 7.44 -2.17
C THR A 553 -11.78 8.43 -2.82
N ASN A 554 -11.72 8.43 -4.16
CA ASN A 554 -11.28 9.63 -4.87
C ASN A 554 -12.22 10.78 -4.49
N ARG A 555 -11.65 11.97 -4.31
CA ARG A 555 -12.20 13.22 -3.75
C ARG A 555 -12.20 13.35 -2.23
N ASP A 556 -11.92 12.30 -1.46
CA ASP A 556 -11.62 12.51 -0.04
C ASP A 556 -10.35 13.37 0.11
N VAL A 557 -10.42 14.29 1.06
CA VAL A 557 -9.39 15.26 1.40
C VAL A 557 -8.80 14.87 2.74
N PHE A 558 -7.47 14.92 2.84
CA PHE A 558 -6.74 14.62 4.06
C PHE A 558 -5.78 15.77 4.37
N GLN A 559 -5.70 16.14 5.65
CA GLN A 559 -4.61 16.98 6.11
C GLN A 559 -3.29 16.26 5.83
N GLY A 560 -2.40 16.91 5.09
CA GLY A 560 -0.99 16.60 5.12
C GLY A 560 -0.44 17.01 6.47
N GLN A 561 -0.06 16.02 7.30
CA GLN A 561 0.59 16.27 8.58
C GLN A 561 1.86 17.11 8.43
N ASP A 562 2.54 16.98 7.30
CA ASP A 562 3.94 17.33 7.17
C ASP A 562 4.20 18.53 6.29
N SER A 563 3.41 18.67 5.24
CA SER A 563 3.31 19.88 4.43
C SER A 563 2.57 21.01 5.18
N GLU A 564 1.82 20.67 6.23
CA GLU A 564 0.76 21.52 6.83
C GLU A 564 -0.34 21.94 5.82
N LEU A 565 -0.42 21.28 4.65
CA LEU A 565 -1.40 21.54 3.59
C LEU A 565 -2.38 20.39 3.44
N GLU A 566 -3.60 20.65 2.98
CA GLU A 566 -4.53 19.58 2.59
C GLU A 566 -4.15 18.97 1.24
N TYR A 567 -4.39 17.67 1.07
CA TYR A 567 -4.33 17.00 -0.23
C TYR A 567 -5.59 16.19 -0.52
N GLN A 568 -6.04 16.23 -1.77
CA GLN A 568 -7.17 15.45 -2.26
C GLN A 568 -6.70 14.27 -3.11
N ILE A 569 -7.28 13.08 -2.88
CA ILE A 569 -7.08 11.91 -3.74
C ILE A 569 -7.79 12.15 -5.08
N GLN A 570 -7.04 12.45 -6.14
CA GLN A 570 -7.60 12.72 -7.46
C GLN A 570 -8.02 11.44 -8.21
N PHE A 571 -7.20 10.40 -8.13
CA PHE A 571 -7.37 9.20 -8.95
C PHE A 571 -6.74 7.96 -8.35
N ILE A 572 -7.47 6.86 -8.36
CA ILE A 572 -6.97 5.49 -8.09
C ILE A 572 -7.17 4.67 -9.36
N SER A 573 -6.18 3.87 -9.77
CA SER A 573 -6.25 3.10 -11.01
C SER A 573 -7.13 1.85 -10.87
N LEU A 574 -7.93 1.55 -11.90
CA LEU A 574 -8.72 0.31 -12.04
C LEU A 574 -8.43 -0.36 -13.39
N ALA A 575 -8.81 0.31 -14.47
CA ALA A 575 -8.60 -0.14 -15.85
C ALA A 575 -7.55 0.72 -16.56
N ALA A 576 -6.79 0.08 -17.45
CA ALA A 576 -5.97 0.76 -18.45
C ALA A 576 -6.85 1.25 -19.61
N ALA A 577 -6.38 2.28 -20.34
CA ALA A 577 -7.10 2.93 -21.43
C ALA A 577 -7.49 2.03 -22.63
N ASN A 578 -7.06 0.76 -22.64
CA ASN A 578 -7.41 -0.25 -23.63
C ASN A 578 -8.43 -1.28 -23.11
N ASN A 579 -9.23 -0.95 -22.09
CA ASN A 579 -10.24 -1.83 -21.47
C ASN A 579 -9.64 -3.18 -21.03
N ASN A 580 -8.54 -3.11 -20.28
CA ASN A 580 -7.92 -4.24 -19.58
C ASN A 580 -7.63 -3.81 -18.13
N PRO A 581 -7.47 -4.75 -17.18
CA PRO A 581 -7.00 -4.44 -15.83
C PRO A 581 -5.69 -3.62 -15.85
N SER A 582 -5.62 -2.58 -15.03
CA SER A 582 -4.40 -1.76 -14.91
C SER A 582 -3.34 -2.50 -14.07
N PRO A 583 -2.09 -2.65 -14.53
CA PRO A 583 -1.02 -3.22 -13.70
C PRO A 583 -0.70 -2.40 -12.44
N SER A 584 -1.15 -1.14 -12.36
CA SER A 584 -1.06 -0.25 -11.19
C SER A 584 -2.35 -0.11 -10.37
N THR A 585 -3.37 -0.94 -10.60
CA THR A 585 -4.47 -1.10 -9.62
C THR A 585 -3.99 -1.83 -8.36
N PHE A 586 -4.91 -2.07 -7.42
CA PHE A 586 -4.67 -2.82 -6.20
C PHE A 586 -4.74 -4.34 -6.44
N TRP A 587 -3.89 -5.12 -5.77
CA TRP A 587 -3.68 -6.55 -6.01
C TRP A 587 -3.32 -7.30 -4.73
N ALA A 588 -3.28 -8.64 -4.81
CA ALA A 588 -3.00 -9.54 -3.68
C ALA A 588 -1.63 -9.39 -3.01
N ASN A 589 -0.72 -8.57 -3.58
CA ASN A 589 0.61 -8.27 -3.07
C ASN A 589 0.76 -6.81 -2.59
N ASN A 590 -0.36 -6.13 -2.27
CA ASN A 590 -0.37 -4.74 -1.81
C ASN A 590 -0.69 -4.59 -0.31
N GLY A 591 -0.56 -5.65 0.49
CA GLY A 591 -0.72 -5.59 1.94
C GLY A 591 0.09 -6.65 2.69
N ILE A 592 0.26 -6.44 4.00
CA ILE A 592 0.90 -7.35 4.96
C ILE A 592 -0.18 -8.26 5.55
N GLN A 593 0.04 -9.57 5.51
CA GLN A 593 -1.01 -10.57 5.78
C GLN A 593 -1.22 -10.91 7.25
N SER A 594 -0.25 -10.60 8.11
CA SER A 594 -0.40 -10.67 9.56
C SER A 594 -1.18 -9.45 10.07
N ALA A 595 -1.69 -9.56 11.30
CA ALA A 595 -2.27 -8.43 12.01
C ALA A 595 -1.23 -7.35 12.33
N TRP A 596 -1.68 -6.18 12.78
CA TRP A 596 -0.80 -5.05 13.11
C TRP A 596 0.33 -5.45 14.06
N SER A 597 1.57 -5.08 13.73
CA SER A 597 2.74 -5.44 14.52
C SER A 597 2.86 -6.95 14.84
N ASN A 598 2.37 -7.82 13.95
CA ASN A 598 2.26 -9.27 14.13
C ASN A 598 1.50 -9.70 15.42
N MET A 599 0.61 -8.86 15.95
CA MET A 599 -0.12 -9.15 17.18
C MET A 599 -1.02 -10.39 17.07
N ASP A 600 -1.25 -11.07 18.20
CA ASP A 600 -2.29 -12.09 18.29
C ASP A 600 -3.67 -11.46 18.06
N ASN A 601 -4.39 -11.93 17.05
CA ASN A 601 -5.72 -11.43 16.68
C ASN A 601 -6.86 -12.42 17.01
N SER A 602 -6.60 -13.47 17.78
CA SER A 602 -7.61 -14.49 18.11
C SER A 602 -8.79 -13.96 18.95
N ASP A 603 -8.56 -12.91 19.73
CA ASP A 603 -9.57 -12.22 20.56
C ASP A 603 -10.14 -10.94 19.88
N LEU A 604 -9.75 -10.62 18.63
CA LEU A 604 -10.30 -9.47 17.89
C LEU A 604 -11.60 -9.86 17.15
N ASP A 605 -12.51 -8.91 16.99
CA ASP A 605 -13.61 -9.03 16.02
C ASP A 605 -13.05 -8.87 14.59
N PRO A 606 -13.54 -9.59 13.56
CA PRO A 606 -13.16 -9.34 12.17
C PRO A 606 -13.27 -7.87 11.73
N VAL A 607 -14.22 -7.10 12.28
CA VAL A 607 -14.36 -5.66 11.97
C VAL A 607 -13.21 -4.82 12.53
N ASP A 608 -12.45 -5.29 13.51
CA ASP A 608 -11.35 -4.52 14.09
C ASP A 608 -10.29 -4.21 13.02
N PRO A 609 -9.90 -2.93 12.80
CA PRO A 609 -8.94 -2.57 11.77
C PRO A 609 -7.55 -3.16 12.03
N ARG A 610 -7.21 -3.57 13.27
CA ARG A 610 -5.91 -4.15 13.62
C ARG A 610 -5.65 -5.53 13.02
N ASN A 611 -6.66 -6.17 12.44
CA ASN A 611 -6.48 -7.37 11.61
C ASN A 611 -5.65 -7.10 10.32
N LEU A 612 -5.50 -5.83 9.92
CA LEU A 612 -4.63 -5.39 8.83
C LEU A 612 -3.23 -5.01 9.34
N GLY A 613 -2.20 -5.72 8.89
CA GLY A 613 -0.80 -5.36 9.14
C GLY A 613 -0.32 -4.09 8.41
N GLY A 614 -1.06 -3.67 7.38
CA GLY A 614 -0.83 -2.48 6.56
C GLY A 614 -1.06 -2.77 5.09
N LEU A 615 -1.43 -1.77 4.29
CA LEU A 615 -1.55 -1.87 2.83
C LEU A 615 -1.06 -0.61 2.10
N ILE A 616 -0.91 -0.70 0.78
CA ILE A 616 -0.59 0.43 -0.10
C ILE A 616 -1.59 0.60 -1.25
N VAL A 617 -1.86 1.86 -1.60
CA VAL A 617 -2.66 2.24 -2.78
C VAL A 617 -1.90 3.25 -3.63
N SER A 618 -1.60 2.85 -4.87
CA SER A 618 -1.12 3.72 -5.94
C SER A 618 -2.20 4.74 -6.32
N ALA A 619 -1.96 6.02 -6.02
CA ALA A 619 -2.89 7.10 -6.29
C ALA A 619 -2.20 8.32 -6.92
N SER A 620 -3.00 9.17 -7.58
CA SER A 620 -2.65 10.57 -7.82
C SER A 620 -3.29 11.42 -6.73
N ILE A 621 -2.52 12.29 -6.09
CA ILE A 621 -2.99 13.31 -5.15
C ILE A 621 -2.69 14.71 -5.73
N THR A 622 -3.45 15.72 -5.29
CA THR A 622 -3.11 17.14 -5.47
C THR A 622 -3.11 17.83 -4.11
N TYR A 623 -2.09 18.63 -3.84
CA TYR A 623 -2.04 19.57 -2.71
C TYR A 623 -2.72 20.88 -3.06
N ASP A 624 -3.60 21.38 -2.21
CA ASP A 624 -3.96 22.81 -2.23
C ASP A 624 -2.77 23.58 -1.66
N VAL A 625 -2.09 24.33 -2.52
CA VAL A 625 -0.89 25.12 -2.14
C VAL A 625 -1.25 26.56 -1.78
N ASN A 626 -2.47 26.99 -2.09
CA ASN A 626 -2.88 28.38 -2.02
C ASN A 626 -3.88 28.68 -0.88
N GLY A 627 -4.61 27.66 -0.44
CA GLY A 627 -5.60 27.70 0.64
C GLY A 627 -6.99 28.16 0.19
N ASP A 628 -7.39 27.93 -1.06
CA ASP A 628 -8.73 28.27 -1.58
C ASP A 628 -9.70 27.08 -1.67
N GLY A 629 -9.27 25.88 -1.32
CA GLY A 629 -10.09 24.66 -1.31
C GLY A 629 -10.29 24.03 -2.69
N LEU A 630 -9.58 24.49 -3.71
CA LEU A 630 -9.50 23.87 -5.02
C LEU A 630 -8.24 23.00 -5.12
N PHE A 631 -8.34 21.87 -5.82
CA PHE A 631 -7.26 20.90 -5.96
C PHE A 631 -6.89 20.70 -7.44
N GLU A 632 -6.51 21.79 -8.12
CA GLU A 632 -6.43 21.85 -9.59
C GLU A 632 -5.07 21.40 -10.13
N ASN A 633 -4.99 20.24 -10.78
CA ASN A 633 -3.73 19.82 -11.43
C ASN A 633 -3.41 20.69 -12.67
N PRO A 634 -2.36 21.55 -12.67
CA PRO A 634 -2.05 22.44 -13.79
C PRO A 634 -1.46 21.72 -15.02
N THR A 635 -1.11 20.43 -14.89
CA THR A 635 -0.57 19.59 -15.99
C THR A 635 -1.60 18.64 -16.60
N ALA A 636 -2.80 18.53 -16.01
CA ALA A 636 -3.85 17.64 -16.51
C ALA A 636 -4.53 18.18 -17.78
N SER A 637 -4.98 17.27 -18.65
CA SER A 637 -5.76 17.61 -19.84
C SER A 637 -7.15 18.15 -19.45
N GLY A 638 -7.26 19.47 -19.32
CA GLY A 638 -8.46 20.18 -18.88
C GLY A 638 -8.40 20.73 -17.44
N GLY A 639 -7.26 20.58 -16.75
CA GLY A 639 -6.99 21.31 -15.51
C GLY A 639 -6.62 22.78 -15.77
N ASN A 640 -6.41 23.56 -14.71
CA ASN A 640 -6.08 24.99 -14.79
C ASN A 640 -4.56 25.24 -14.82
N PRO A 641 -3.95 25.65 -15.95
CA PRO A 641 -2.50 25.91 -16.02
C PRO A 641 -2.04 27.16 -15.27
N SER A 642 -2.94 27.84 -14.56
CA SER A 642 -2.64 28.98 -13.68
C SER A 642 -2.73 28.65 -12.19
N SER A 643 -3.15 27.42 -11.83
CA SER A 643 -3.05 26.98 -10.44
C SER A 643 -1.59 26.80 -10.02
N ILE A 644 -1.32 27.05 -8.74
CA ILE A 644 -0.02 26.81 -8.10
C ILE A 644 0.05 25.49 -7.34
N ASP A 645 -1.03 24.70 -7.39
CA ASP A 645 -1.17 23.39 -6.75
C ASP A 645 -0.18 22.36 -7.32
N GLU A 646 0.19 21.38 -6.52
CA GLU A 646 1.17 20.37 -6.90
C GLU A 646 0.57 18.95 -6.88
N SER A 647 0.59 18.28 -8.03
CA SER A 647 -0.05 16.96 -8.22
C SER A 647 0.95 15.82 -8.37
N TYR A 648 0.93 14.86 -7.45
CA TYR A 648 1.91 13.77 -7.38
C TYR A 648 1.27 12.39 -7.53
N ASN A 649 1.92 11.51 -8.30
CA ASN A 649 1.67 10.08 -8.24
C ASN A 649 2.47 9.47 -7.07
N VAL A 650 1.78 8.83 -6.14
CA VAL A 650 2.29 8.36 -4.85
C VAL A 650 1.88 6.92 -4.55
N LEU A 651 2.64 6.28 -3.67
CA LEU A 651 2.10 5.21 -2.82
C LEU A 651 1.51 5.83 -1.55
N LEU A 652 0.20 5.73 -1.37
CA LEU A 652 -0.47 5.96 -0.09
C LEU A 652 -0.33 4.69 0.75
N PHE A 653 0.27 4.80 1.94
CA PHE A 653 0.14 3.79 2.99
C PHE A 653 -1.22 3.93 3.67
N VAL A 654 -1.81 2.79 4.05
CA VAL A 654 -3.01 2.72 4.89
C VAL A 654 -2.77 1.66 5.97
N GLY A 655 -3.00 2.01 7.23
CA GLY A 655 -2.91 1.11 8.37
C GLY A 655 -4.05 1.34 9.38
N PRO A 656 -4.20 0.49 10.40
CA PRO A 656 -5.10 0.75 11.51
C PRO A 656 -4.66 1.99 12.30
N ALA A 657 -5.61 2.80 12.75
CA ALA A 657 -5.32 3.76 13.80
C ALA A 657 -5.20 3.01 15.13
N VAL A 658 -3.96 2.74 15.52
CA VAL A 658 -3.65 2.28 16.86
C VAL A 658 -3.29 3.51 17.66
N GLU A 659 -4.22 3.95 18.52
CA GLU A 659 -3.98 4.89 19.62
C GLU A 659 -2.60 4.58 20.23
N ALA A 660 -1.70 5.56 20.24
CA ALA A 660 -0.32 5.39 20.69
C ALA A 660 -0.34 4.88 22.13
N GLY A 661 -0.14 3.57 22.28
CA GLY A 661 -0.56 2.83 23.47
C GLY A 661 0.12 3.42 24.68
N ALA A 662 -0.66 4.10 25.53
CA ALA A 662 -0.16 5.01 26.58
C ALA A 662 1.09 4.39 27.22
N PRO A 663 2.28 5.02 27.02
CA PRO A 663 3.55 4.31 26.93
C PRO A 663 3.71 3.37 28.12
N PRO A 664 4.35 2.18 27.98
CA PRO A 664 4.26 1.02 28.90
C PRO A 664 4.74 1.27 30.35
N CYS A 665 5.06 2.52 30.61
CA CYS A 665 5.59 3.15 31.78
C CYS A 665 5.08 4.61 31.80
N PRO A 666 3.79 4.90 32.09
CA PRO A 666 3.23 6.25 31.95
C PRO A 666 3.93 7.33 32.80
N TRP A 667 4.74 6.89 33.76
CA TRP A 667 5.55 7.70 34.67
C TRP A 667 6.86 8.23 34.06
N ASP A 668 7.26 7.75 32.87
CA ASP A 668 8.35 8.28 32.05
C ASP A 668 7.86 9.51 31.26
N LEU A 669 7.61 10.60 32.00
CA LEU A 669 7.13 11.89 31.47
C LEU A 669 8.13 12.57 30.51
N THR A 670 9.28 11.97 30.23
CA THR A 670 10.28 12.45 29.29
C THR A 670 10.56 11.51 28.11
N GLY A 671 9.89 10.35 28.02
CA GLY A 671 10.04 9.41 26.91
C GLY A 671 11.44 8.81 26.80
N SER A 672 12.10 8.58 27.94
CA SER A 672 13.50 8.19 28.05
C SER A 672 13.76 6.68 28.05
N GLY A 673 12.71 5.85 28.16
CA GLY A 673 12.77 4.43 28.48
C GLY A 673 12.94 4.14 29.99
N SER A 674 12.80 5.15 30.86
CA SER A 674 12.99 4.99 32.31
C SER A 674 12.31 6.06 33.16
N VAL A 675 11.72 5.67 34.29
CA VAL A 675 11.26 6.62 35.31
C VAL A 675 12.44 7.09 36.16
N GLY A 676 12.77 8.37 36.09
CA GLY A 676 13.92 8.92 36.79
C GLY A 676 13.78 10.38 37.24
N ALA A 677 14.94 11.03 37.40
CA ALA A 677 15.04 12.39 37.94
C ALA A 677 14.58 13.48 36.97
N ALA A 678 14.49 13.17 35.67
CA ALA A 678 13.95 14.08 34.67
C ALA A 678 12.42 14.17 34.78
N ASP A 679 11.76 13.03 34.90
CA ASP A 679 10.30 12.86 34.99
C ASP A 679 9.77 13.38 36.33
N LEU A 680 10.52 13.13 37.42
CA LEU A 680 10.30 13.80 38.69
C LEU A 680 10.40 15.33 38.56
N GLY A 681 11.29 15.84 37.72
CA GLY A 681 11.38 17.25 37.37
C GLY A 681 10.12 17.76 36.66
N THR A 682 9.60 17.01 35.68
CA THR A 682 8.36 17.32 34.96
C THR A 682 7.15 17.33 35.91
N LEU A 683 6.97 16.29 36.74
CA LEU A 683 5.88 16.23 37.72
C LEU A 683 5.95 17.38 38.74
N LEU A 684 7.15 17.71 39.24
CA LEU A 684 7.32 18.83 40.17
C LEU A 684 7.10 20.20 39.49
N GLY A 685 7.32 20.30 38.17
CA GLY A 685 6.94 21.47 37.38
C GLY A 685 5.43 21.70 37.31
N CYS A 686 4.64 20.63 37.38
CA CYS A 686 3.18 20.65 37.38
C CYS A 686 2.53 20.71 38.78
N TRP A 687 3.32 20.77 39.86
CA TRP A 687 2.83 20.57 41.23
C TRP A 687 1.74 21.57 41.66
N GLY A 688 0.60 21.04 42.11
CA GLY A 688 -0.55 21.84 42.55
C GLY A 688 -1.31 22.55 41.43
N SER A 689 -1.00 22.24 40.16
CA SER A 689 -1.79 22.69 39.02
C SER A 689 -3.05 21.84 38.84
N ASN A 690 -4.03 22.40 38.14
CA ASN A 690 -5.16 21.65 37.59
C ASN A 690 -4.67 21.04 36.25
N PRO A 691 -4.64 19.70 36.09
CA PRO A 691 -4.02 19.02 34.95
C PRO A 691 -4.62 19.50 33.63
N THR A 692 -3.85 20.33 32.92
CA THR A 692 -4.23 20.95 31.65
C THR A 692 -2.98 21.13 30.79
N GLY A 693 -3.13 20.95 29.47
CA GLY A 693 -1.99 20.91 28.54
C GLY A 693 -0.96 19.84 28.95
N PRO A 694 0.35 20.14 28.99
CA PRO A 694 1.39 19.15 29.30
C PRO A 694 1.29 18.57 30.72
N CYS A 695 0.57 19.22 31.63
CA CYS A 695 0.39 18.72 32.99
C CYS A 695 -0.72 17.65 33.14
N VAL A 696 -1.42 17.28 32.07
CA VAL A 696 -2.38 16.16 32.09
C VAL A 696 -1.67 14.83 32.39
N ALA A 697 -0.52 14.59 31.75
CA ALA A 697 0.24 13.35 31.92
C ALA A 697 0.74 13.12 33.36
N ALA A 698 0.85 14.18 34.18
CA ALA A 698 1.39 14.09 35.54
C ALA A 698 0.34 13.78 36.64
N ASP A 699 -0.96 13.75 36.33
CA ASP A 699 -2.03 13.34 37.27
C ASP A 699 -2.28 11.82 37.16
N PHE A 700 -1.27 11.04 37.54
CA PHE A 700 -1.29 9.57 37.49
C PHE A 700 -2.41 8.93 38.32
N THR A 701 -3.08 9.69 39.19
CA THR A 701 -4.19 9.23 40.00
C THR A 701 -5.57 9.68 39.51
N GLY A 702 -5.65 10.45 38.41
CA GLY A 702 -6.91 10.96 37.85
C GLY A 702 -7.68 11.86 38.83
N SER A 703 -6.95 12.50 39.74
CA SER A 703 -7.48 13.24 40.89
C SER A 703 -7.95 14.66 40.53
N ASN A 704 -7.63 15.13 39.33
CA ASN A 704 -7.71 16.51 38.86
C ASN A 704 -6.79 17.47 39.64
N SER A 705 -5.68 16.97 40.21
CA SER A 705 -4.67 17.80 40.88
C SER A 705 -3.32 17.08 41.06
N VAL A 706 -2.30 17.48 40.29
CA VAL A 706 -0.95 16.89 40.39
C VAL A 706 -0.34 17.15 41.76
N GLY A 707 -0.02 16.11 42.53
CA GLY A 707 0.52 16.26 43.88
C GLY A 707 1.16 15.03 44.50
N ALA A 708 0.99 14.89 45.82
CA ALA A 708 1.70 13.90 46.62
C ALA A 708 1.25 12.45 46.39
N ALA A 709 0.07 12.24 45.78
CA ALA A 709 -0.39 10.92 45.38
C ALA A 709 0.35 10.46 44.13
N ASP A 710 0.41 11.31 43.11
CA ASP A 710 1.05 11.06 41.80
C ASP A 710 2.57 10.93 41.95
N LEU A 711 3.18 11.75 42.80
CA LEU A 711 4.58 11.56 43.23
C LEU A 711 4.82 10.19 43.86
N GLY A 712 3.85 9.68 44.63
CA GLY A 712 3.89 8.32 45.17
C GLY A 712 3.88 7.27 44.06
N THR A 713 3.06 7.48 43.02
CA THR A 713 2.98 6.58 41.85
C THR A 713 4.26 6.62 41.01
N LEU A 714 4.85 7.80 40.77
CA LEU A 714 6.12 7.95 40.04
C LEU A 714 7.28 7.29 40.81
N LEU A 715 7.44 7.61 42.10
CA LEU A 715 8.50 7.02 42.92
C LEU A 715 8.31 5.51 43.14
N GLY A 716 7.07 5.01 43.05
CA GLY A 716 6.74 3.59 43.11
C GLY A 716 7.20 2.78 41.90
N ASN A 717 7.38 3.43 40.74
CA ASN A 717 7.78 2.81 39.47
C ASN A 717 9.21 3.23 39.03
N TRP A 718 10.03 3.74 39.95
CA TRP A 718 11.36 4.27 39.65
C TRP A 718 12.33 3.21 39.09
N GLY A 719 12.88 3.45 37.90
CA GLY A 719 13.82 2.54 37.23
C GLY A 719 13.58 2.44 35.73
N PRO A 720 14.21 1.46 35.05
CA PRO A 720 13.89 1.14 33.65
C PRO A 720 12.41 0.79 33.52
N CYS A 721 11.81 1.26 32.44
CA CYS A 721 10.44 0.92 32.10
C CYS A 721 10.29 -0.58 31.77
N PRO A 722 9.15 -1.21 32.09
CA PRO A 722 8.85 -2.56 31.61
C PRO A 722 8.88 -2.61 30.08
N GLN A 723 9.40 -3.71 29.54
CA GLN A 723 9.28 -4.13 28.14
C GLN A 723 8.25 -5.26 28.05
#